data_AF-A0A522LCR3-F1
#
_entry.id   AF-A0A522LCR3-F1
#
_cell.length_a   1.000
_cell.length_b   1.000
_cell.length_c   1.000
_cell.angle_alpha   90.00
_cell.angle_beta   90.00
_cell.angle_gamma   90.00
#
_symmetry.space_group_name_H-M   'P 1'
#
loop_
_entity.id
_entity.type
_entity.pdbx_description
1 polymer ?
#
loop_
_entity_poly.entity_id
_entity_poly.type
_entity_poly.pdbx_seq_one_letter_code
_entity_poly.pdbx_strand_id
1 'polypeptide(L)'
;MAMRKSVAVLGGGIGGLTAAHELAERGFDVTVYELKAIPGGKSRTLPATNTGKDGRPDLPGEHGFRFIPAFYRHLPDSMKRIPFGTGTCHDNLTPTSRIEIAPFDAEPLVVPSRFPQSLSDVLLILKDAFGTRYGLLPGELEYFADRLWQVMTSCTERCLHELEALSWWEFVGAEERSQAYKTFLAEGLSRSLVAANAKEGSARTIGKVQVHLLFGDFDLAAGSTDRVLNGPTSPQLLLPWIAHIEGLGGRYLTQHRVRAIHCTGDLVSGVQVEDVVSGKVTDVVTDYYVCAMPVEVMGPLVSDDMIKADPSLATLRGISTQVRWMNGIQFFLRVDVPVIHGHVLYVDSPWAITSISEAQFWKGLDLSKYGDGTVRGILSVDISDWTTKKGLFVKDYAYNLKPDQIADEVWQELKLALNQGGAILLRDEDKVGYFLDTDIICQDPARPQRDINLEPLFINEPNSWDKRPQAGTAIENLLLASDYVQTNADLACMDSANEAGRRAVNAILDRTGSDAPRCAIWDMGMPALFFPYRLYDQMLWDEGKPWTGGVDRSAQGGAGWAEYSAAMARHTHELGDPLVPPVGLKDISTATVTLADDAYHLQDYRGASHMFWYTEWWYFNWVDPKSGKSGMVTFAAVNGTDIDLCGVVSLNAAVFDPGGSGVTLKMDYHSISEFWASAARADVTLFGNTLRVIDAGTYQLKATSEDGTVSMALVYTQADAPQVLANNVHGTSPWEISSWLVYMPSARVNGWVTVNGQQIDLVDATGYHDHDWGKWFLPGNVWAWAAFSDPSRQITFDVGLHAAFQKSVAYFRYGDLRLMFPQESFNSAFSDWAQWEVLWKYPQTVTFAALDSTGQYKTEMTWKVAQTATLWRYPLIVFEQSARFQGRLLKKAGCDWVDVVAFDVLGFCEYTSKWIGGGPT
;
A
#
# COMPACT_ATOMS: atom_id res chain seq x y z
N MET A 1 39.34 22.34 -9.71
CA MET A 1 38.04 21.90 -9.19
C MET A 1 36.98 22.72 -9.91
N ALA A 2 35.96 22.10 -10.50
CA ALA A 2 34.84 22.86 -11.06
C ALA A 2 34.19 23.69 -9.95
N MET A 3 33.83 24.95 -10.24
CA MET A 3 33.12 25.78 -9.25
C MET A 3 31.77 25.12 -8.93
N ARG A 4 31.43 25.04 -7.64
CA ARG A 4 30.10 24.58 -7.19
C ARG A 4 29.06 25.58 -7.65
N LYS A 5 27.94 25.10 -8.21
CA LYS A 5 26.80 25.98 -8.54
C LYS A 5 26.14 26.45 -7.24
N SER A 6 25.81 27.73 -7.19
CA SER A 6 25.20 28.41 -6.06
C SER A 6 23.67 28.37 -6.14
N VAL A 7 23.00 28.11 -5.01
CA VAL A 7 21.54 28.04 -4.92
C VAL A 7 21.04 28.86 -3.73
N ALA A 8 20.13 29.80 -3.99
CA ALA A 8 19.39 30.51 -2.96
C ALA A 8 18.04 29.82 -2.71
N VAL A 9 17.84 29.31 -1.49
CA VAL A 9 16.57 28.75 -1.04
C VAL A 9 15.82 29.83 -0.27
N LEU A 10 14.66 30.23 -0.75
CA LEU A 10 13.85 31.32 -0.22
C LEU A 10 12.73 30.72 0.63
N GLY A 11 12.82 30.82 1.95
CA GLY A 11 11.94 30.16 2.92
C GLY A 11 12.59 28.95 3.59
N GLY A 12 12.54 28.90 4.92
CA GLY A 12 13.19 27.88 5.75
C GLY A 12 12.23 26.88 6.40
N GLY A 13 11.05 26.68 5.80
CA GLY A 13 10.12 25.61 6.18
C GLY A 13 10.56 24.23 5.67
N ILE A 14 9.70 23.21 5.82
CA ILE A 14 10.01 21.81 5.46
C ILE A 14 10.51 21.67 4.01
N GLY A 15 9.85 22.31 3.04
CA GLY A 15 10.28 22.23 1.63
C GLY A 15 11.64 22.89 1.38
N GLY A 16 11.92 24.00 2.04
CA GLY A 16 13.21 24.69 1.97
C GLY A 16 14.35 23.89 2.63
N LEU A 17 14.10 23.34 3.82
CA LEU A 17 15.04 22.43 4.50
C LEU A 17 15.33 21.18 3.66
N THR A 18 14.31 20.64 2.99
CA THR A 18 14.46 19.49 2.11
C THR A 18 15.32 19.83 0.89
N ALA A 19 15.01 20.92 0.20
CA ALA A 19 15.80 21.37 -0.95
C ALA A 19 17.26 21.64 -0.55
N ALA A 20 17.48 22.32 0.59
CA ALA A 20 18.81 22.63 1.06
C ALA A 20 19.64 21.41 1.44
N HIS A 21 19.04 20.45 2.15
CA HIS A 21 19.66 19.17 2.49
C HIS A 21 20.08 18.41 1.23
N GLU A 22 19.13 18.14 0.31
CA GLU A 22 19.39 17.31 -0.86
C GLU A 22 20.40 17.97 -1.82
N LEU A 23 20.39 19.30 -1.95
CA LEU A 23 21.37 20.04 -2.75
C LEU A 23 22.76 20.05 -2.12
N ALA A 24 22.86 20.27 -0.80
CA ALA A 24 24.13 20.29 -0.09
C ALA A 24 24.81 18.91 -0.15
N GLU A 25 24.07 17.81 0.04
CA GLU A 25 24.58 16.44 -0.13
C GLU A 25 25.15 16.18 -1.54
N ARG A 26 24.60 16.86 -2.55
CA ARG A 26 25.00 16.72 -3.97
C ARG A 26 26.01 17.76 -4.42
N GLY A 27 26.61 18.50 -3.50
CA GLY A 27 27.76 19.37 -3.75
C GLY A 27 27.45 20.76 -4.28
N PHE A 28 26.20 21.23 -4.14
CA PHE A 28 25.83 22.62 -4.43
C PHE A 28 26.21 23.54 -3.26
N ASP A 29 26.48 24.83 -3.53
CA ASP A 29 26.64 25.87 -2.49
C ASP A 29 25.28 26.48 -2.19
N VAL A 30 24.70 26.15 -1.02
CA VAL A 30 23.32 26.49 -0.70
C VAL A 30 23.24 27.52 0.42
N THR A 31 22.41 28.54 0.24
CA THR A 31 22.03 29.48 1.29
C THR A 31 20.52 29.56 1.43
N VAL A 32 20.00 29.28 2.63
CA VAL A 32 18.59 29.42 3.00
C VAL A 32 18.35 30.80 3.61
N TYR A 33 17.32 31.49 3.15
CA TYR A 33 16.87 32.79 3.68
C TYR A 33 15.49 32.63 4.32
N GLU A 34 15.41 32.80 5.64
CA GLU A 34 14.21 32.64 6.44
C GLU A 34 13.82 33.98 7.10
N LEU A 35 12.55 34.36 7.01
CA LEU A 35 12.03 35.62 7.55
C LEU A 35 12.04 35.65 9.08
N LYS A 36 11.67 34.56 9.74
CA LYS A 36 11.48 34.52 11.19
C LYS A 36 12.82 34.40 11.91
N ALA A 37 12.82 34.81 13.18
CA ALA A 37 13.98 34.65 14.07
C ALA A 37 14.12 33.20 14.57
N ILE A 38 13.00 32.49 14.73
CA ILE A 38 12.97 31.07 15.08
C ILE A 38 12.85 30.28 13.76
N PRO A 39 13.79 29.37 13.44
CA PRO A 39 13.81 28.68 12.16
C PRO A 39 12.81 27.52 12.08
N GLY A 40 12.53 27.04 10.86
CA GLY A 40 11.67 25.88 10.60
C GLY A 40 10.25 26.18 10.09
N GLY A 41 9.94 27.43 9.75
CA GLY A 41 8.63 27.85 9.24
C GLY A 41 7.48 27.53 10.19
N LYS A 42 6.31 27.15 9.66
CA LYS A 42 5.09 26.80 10.43
C LYS A 42 5.28 25.62 11.41
N SER A 43 6.31 24.81 11.19
CA SER A 43 6.60 23.61 12.01
C SER A 43 7.36 23.91 13.30
N ARG A 44 7.78 25.15 13.55
CA ARG A 44 8.65 25.51 14.69
C ARG A 44 7.96 25.42 16.05
N THR A 45 8.76 25.08 17.07
CA THR A 45 8.39 25.26 18.48
C THR A 45 8.57 26.73 18.86
N LEU A 46 7.57 27.30 19.54
CA LEU A 46 7.50 28.69 19.99
C LEU A 46 7.61 28.73 21.52
N PRO A 47 8.40 29.61 22.15
CA PRO A 47 8.42 29.69 23.61
C PRO A 47 7.10 30.30 24.12
N ALA A 48 6.47 29.68 25.12
CA ALA A 48 5.39 30.28 25.89
C ALA A 48 5.97 31.36 26.81
N THR A 49 6.22 32.54 26.25
CA THR A 49 7.03 33.58 26.88
C THR A 49 6.55 33.96 28.29
N ASN A 50 7.49 34.21 29.20
CA ASN A 50 7.26 34.59 30.60
C ASN A 50 6.68 33.48 31.50
N THR A 51 6.75 32.22 31.07
CA THR A 51 6.35 31.09 31.91
C THR A 51 7.51 30.59 32.79
N GLY A 52 8.75 30.73 32.32
CA GLY A 52 9.96 30.32 33.02
C GLY A 52 10.20 31.10 34.32
N LYS A 53 10.42 30.38 35.43
CA LYS A 53 10.74 30.97 36.74
C LYS A 53 11.96 30.30 37.36
N ASP A 54 12.65 31.04 38.23
CA ASP A 54 13.85 30.60 38.96
C ASP A 54 14.96 30.03 38.05
N GLY A 55 15.15 30.64 36.87
CA GLY A 55 16.17 30.22 35.89
C GLY A 55 15.76 29.03 35.01
N ARG A 56 14.53 28.53 35.12
CA ARG A 56 13.99 27.52 34.20
C ARG A 56 13.62 28.16 32.84
N PRO A 57 13.77 27.42 31.72
CA PRO A 57 13.26 27.86 30.43
C PRO A 57 11.74 27.98 30.41
N ASP A 58 11.23 28.82 29.49
CA ASP A 58 9.81 28.89 29.15
C ASP A 58 9.30 27.53 28.65
N LEU A 59 8.02 27.26 28.89
CA LEU A 59 7.35 26.07 28.38
C LEU A 59 7.34 26.06 26.84
N PRO A 60 7.50 24.89 26.21
CA PRO A 60 7.43 24.78 24.75
C PRO A 60 5.97 24.93 24.28
N GLY A 61 5.78 25.82 23.32
CA GLY A 61 4.57 26.04 22.56
C GLY A 61 4.69 25.53 21.13
N GLU A 62 3.60 25.17 20.47
CA GLU A 62 3.56 24.72 19.08
C GLU A 62 2.45 25.47 18.31
N HIS A 63 2.64 25.69 17.00
CA HIS A 63 1.59 26.21 16.11
C HIS A 63 0.36 25.28 16.05
N GLY A 64 0.53 24.02 16.42
CA GLY A 64 -0.46 22.95 16.47
C GLY A 64 0.27 21.63 16.68
N PHE A 65 -0.40 20.58 17.15
CA PHE A 65 0.29 19.30 17.32
C PHE A 65 0.70 18.70 15.97
N ARG A 66 1.72 17.85 15.96
CA ARG A 66 2.23 17.25 14.71
C ARG A 66 1.73 15.83 14.54
N PHE A 67 0.80 15.69 13.61
CA PHE A 67 0.32 14.42 13.10
C PHE A 67 1.14 13.97 11.90
N ILE A 68 1.76 12.78 11.98
CA ILE A 68 2.57 12.18 10.90
C ILE A 68 1.91 10.85 10.49
N PRO A 69 0.99 10.87 9.51
CA PRO A 69 0.34 9.67 9.00
C PRO A 69 1.30 8.57 8.58
N ALA A 70 0.84 7.32 8.60
CA ALA A 70 1.59 6.18 8.09
C ALA A 70 1.94 6.33 6.60
N PHE A 71 1.06 6.96 5.81
CA PHE A 71 1.27 7.21 4.38
C PHE A 71 2.35 8.26 4.06
N TYR A 72 2.86 9.01 5.06
CA TYR A 72 4.01 9.90 4.82
C TYR A 72 5.24 9.06 4.48
N ARG A 73 5.81 9.28 3.29
CA ARG A 73 7.01 8.57 2.84
C ARG A 73 8.22 9.49 2.79
N HIS A 74 8.04 10.73 2.33
CA HIS A 74 9.15 11.64 2.02
C HIS A 74 9.79 12.25 3.26
N LEU A 75 8.99 12.70 4.23
CA LEU A 75 9.50 13.27 5.48
C LEU A 75 10.18 12.21 6.35
N PRO A 76 9.59 11.05 6.67
CA PRO A 76 10.28 10.00 7.42
C PRO A 76 11.57 9.52 6.75
N ASP A 77 11.62 9.44 5.41
CA ASP A 77 12.85 9.13 4.70
C ASP A 77 13.94 10.20 4.92
N SER A 78 13.59 11.50 4.86
CA SER A 78 14.54 12.57 5.18
C SER A 78 15.05 12.45 6.61
N MET A 79 14.16 12.15 7.56
CA MET A 79 14.48 12.01 8.98
C MET A 79 15.51 10.90 9.26
N LYS A 80 15.54 9.82 8.45
CA LYS A 80 16.52 8.72 8.59
C LYS A 80 17.95 9.13 8.29
N ARG A 81 18.17 10.27 7.62
CA ARG A 81 19.50 10.78 7.27
C ARG A 81 19.99 11.91 8.17
N ILE A 82 19.12 12.45 9.03
CA ILE A 82 19.43 13.57 9.91
C ILE A 82 19.95 13.01 11.25
N PRO A 83 21.22 13.24 11.62
CA PRO A 83 21.79 12.71 12.85
C PRO A 83 21.11 13.28 14.10
N PHE A 84 20.83 12.42 15.08
CA PHE A 84 20.28 12.80 16.38
C PHE A 84 20.82 11.90 17.50
N GLY A 85 21.70 12.44 18.35
CA GLY A 85 22.36 11.64 19.38
C GLY A 85 23.16 10.48 18.77
N THR A 86 22.87 9.25 19.18
CA THR A 86 23.46 8.02 18.59
C THR A 86 22.67 7.46 17.42
N GLY A 87 21.50 8.03 17.12
CA GLY A 87 20.59 7.59 16.05
C GLY A 87 20.28 8.73 15.09
N THR A 88 19.02 8.79 14.66
CA THR A 88 18.54 9.76 13.66
C THR A 88 17.24 10.42 14.12
N CYS A 89 16.85 11.54 13.51
CA CYS A 89 15.56 12.17 13.81
C CYS A 89 14.38 11.20 13.60
N HIS A 90 14.50 10.20 12.73
CA HIS A 90 13.45 9.19 12.54
C HIS A 90 13.14 8.42 13.82
N ASP A 91 14.14 8.20 14.68
CA ASP A 91 13.98 7.51 15.96
C ASP A 91 13.18 8.33 16.98
N ASN A 92 12.92 9.60 16.69
CA ASN A 92 12.06 10.47 17.48
C ASN A 92 10.57 10.30 17.19
N LEU A 93 10.19 9.49 16.19
CA LEU A 93 8.79 9.17 15.90
C LEU A 93 8.25 8.13 16.88
N THR A 94 7.12 8.44 17.53
CA THR A 94 6.39 7.54 18.43
C THR A 94 5.01 7.24 17.86
N PRO A 95 4.62 5.96 17.72
CA PRO A 95 3.30 5.60 17.23
C PRO A 95 2.20 5.98 18.23
N THR A 96 1.05 6.43 17.73
CA THR A 96 -0.20 6.48 18.50
C THR A 96 -0.86 5.10 18.47
N SER A 97 -1.93 4.88 19.24
CA SER A 97 -2.61 3.56 19.26
C SER A 97 -4.12 3.62 19.01
N ARG A 98 -4.74 4.79 19.12
CA ARG A 98 -6.19 4.96 19.10
C ARG A 98 -6.56 6.36 18.59
N ILE A 99 -7.71 6.47 17.95
CA ILE A 99 -8.40 7.74 17.69
C ILE A 99 -9.74 7.68 18.42
N GLU A 100 -10.06 8.74 19.17
CA GLU A 100 -11.32 8.88 19.88
C GLU A 100 -12.20 9.94 19.21
N ILE A 101 -13.44 9.60 18.89
CA ILE A 101 -14.48 10.52 18.43
C ILE A 101 -15.42 10.77 19.61
N ALA A 102 -15.33 11.96 20.20
CA ALA A 102 -16.01 12.35 21.43
C ALA A 102 -17.15 13.36 21.15
N PRO A 103 -18.42 12.93 21.17
CA PRO A 103 -19.57 13.83 21.21
C PRO A 103 -19.75 14.46 22.60
N PHE A 104 -20.47 15.58 22.69
CA PHE A 104 -20.71 16.28 23.97
C PHE A 104 -21.75 15.60 24.88
N ASP A 105 -22.56 14.69 24.37
CA ASP A 105 -23.69 14.11 25.11
C ASP A 105 -23.83 12.58 24.96
N ALA A 106 -22.81 11.89 24.44
CA ALA A 106 -22.80 10.43 24.29
C ALA A 106 -21.44 9.79 24.61
N GLU A 107 -21.41 8.45 24.71
CA GLU A 107 -20.17 7.69 24.91
C GLU A 107 -19.23 7.88 23.68
N PRO A 108 -17.92 8.07 23.89
CA PRO A 108 -16.97 8.24 22.80
C PRO A 108 -16.76 6.96 22.00
N LEU A 109 -16.54 7.12 20.70
CA LEU A 109 -16.19 6.03 19.78
C LEU A 109 -14.68 5.91 19.67
N VAL A 110 -14.14 4.71 19.91
CA VAL A 110 -12.73 4.40 19.70
C VAL A 110 -12.61 3.43 18.54
N VAL A 111 -11.93 3.84 17.46
CA VAL A 111 -11.82 3.02 16.24
C VAL A 111 -10.45 2.33 16.18
N PRO A 112 -10.39 0.98 16.16
CA PRO A 112 -9.20 0.23 15.78
C PRO A 112 -9.13 0.06 14.26
N SER A 113 -7.91 0.01 13.74
CA SER A 113 -7.60 0.14 12.31
C SER A 113 -7.42 -1.24 11.65
N ARG A 114 -8.25 -1.56 10.65
CA ARG A 114 -8.14 -2.77 9.80
C ARG A 114 -8.60 -2.46 8.37
N PHE A 115 -8.03 -3.16 7.39
CA PHE A 115 -8.23 -2.95 5.95
C PHE A 115 -9.42 -3.77 5.39
N PRO A 116 -10.36 -3.20 4.63
CA PRO A 116 -11.49 -3.89 4.01
C PRO A 116 -11.15 -4.52 2.65
N GLN A 117 -11.82 -5.61 2.29
CA GLN A 117 -11.59 -6.34 1.05
C GLN A 117 -12.81 -6.31 0.08
N SER A 118 -13.93 -5.70 0.48
CA SER A 118 -15.18 -5.61 -0.30
C SER A 118 -16.07 -4.44 0.14
N LEU A 119 -17.07 -4.06 -0.66
CA LEU A 119 -18.11 -3.08 -0.26
C LEU A 119 -18.83 -3.51 1.03
N SER A 120 -19.05 -4.82 1.20
CA SER A 120 -19.57 -5.41 2.44
C SER A 120 -18.63 -5.21 3.62
N ASP A 121 -17.31 -5.25 3.43
CA ASP A 121 -16.33 -5.03 4.50
C ASP A 121 -16.21 -3.56 4.87
N VAL A 122 -16.25 -2.66 3.88
CA VAL A 122 -16.35 -1.21 4.14
C VAL A 122 -17.60 -0.93 4.95
N LEU A 123 -18.74 -1.51 4.57
CA LEU A 123 -19.98 -1.40 5.30
C LEU A 123 -19.91 -2.03 6.71
N LEU A 124 -19.21 -3.15 6.87
CA LEU A 124 -19.04 -3.82 8.17
C LEU A 124 -18.15 -3.00 9.12
N ILE A 125 -17.02 -2.48 8.65
CA ILE A 125 -16.15 -1.57 9.41
C ILE A 125 -16.93 -0.33 9.83
N LEU A 126 -17.68 0.26 8.90
CA LEU A 126 -18.53 1.40 9.19
C LEU A 126 -19.69 1.04 10.13
N LYS A 127 -20.22 -0.19 10.10
CA LYS A 127 -21.27 -0.66 11.04
C LYS A 127 -20.71 -0.91 12.43
N ASP A 128 -19.50 -1.43 12.54
CA ASP A 128 -18.80 -1.61 13.81
C ASP A 128 -18.42 -0.26 14.42
N ALA A 129 -18.03 0.73 13.60
CA ALA A 129 -17.69 2.08 14.05
C ALA A 129 -18.95 2.93 14.34
N PHE A 130 -19.94 2.94 13.46
CA PHE A 130 -21.06 3.88 13.46
C PHE A 130 -22.44 3.21 13.49
N GLY A 131 -22.54 1.97 13.99
CA GLY A 131 -23.79 1.22 14.12
C GLY A 131 -24.91 2.02 14.82
N THR A 132 -26.12 1.47 14.84
CA THR A 132 -27.44 2.10 15.15
C THR A 132 -27.56 2.99 16.41
N ARG A 133 -26.50 3.16 17.19
CA ARG A 133 -26.35 4.07 18.33
C ARG A 133 -26.36 5.58 17.98
N TYR A 134 -26.02 5.99 16.75
CA TYR A 134 -25.83 7.42 16.42
C TYR A 134 -26.95 8.09 15.59
N GLY A 135 -28.08 7.42 15.39
CA GLY A 135 -29.25 8.04 14.71
C GLY A 135 -29.12 8.23 13.19
N LEU A 136 -28.20 7.50 12.54
CA LEU A 136 -28.13 7.41 11.07
C LEU A 136 -29.43 6.78 10.51
N LEU A 137 -29.91 7.30 9.39
CA LEU A 137 -31.07 6.74 8.69
C LEU A 137 -30.67 5.48 7.90
N PRO A 138 -31.62 4.54 7.67
CA PRO A 138 -31.34 3.34 6.86
C PRO A 138 -30.81 3.70 5.47
N GLY A 139 -29.71 3.06 5.05
CA GLY A 139 -29.10 3.27 3.73
C GLY A 139 -28.04 4.37 3.66
N GLU A 140 -27.92 5.23 4.68
CA GLU A 140 -26.93 6.32 4.67
C GLU A 140 -25.50 5.79 4.76
N LEU A 141 -25.28 4.74 5.53
CA LEU A 141 -23.97 4.11 5.69
C LEU A 141 -23.54 3.39 4.41
N GLU A 142 -24.49 2.68 3.78
CA GLU A 142 -24.32 2.03 2.48
C GLU A 142 -23.96 3.06 1.40
N TYR A 143 -24.61 4.22 1.41
CA TYR A 143 -24.30 5.30 0.48
C TYR A 143 -22.88 5.86 0.69
N PHE A 144 -22.47 6.11 1.93
CA PHE A 144 -21.12 6.59 2.23
C PHE A 144 -20.04 5.57 1.82
N ALA A 145 -20.29 4.28 2.09
CA ALA A 145 -19.42 3.18 1.66
C ALA A 145 -19.25 3.16 0.13
N ASP A 146 -20.32 3.38 -0.63
CA ASP A 146 -20.30 3.46 -2.09
C ASP A 146 -19.46 4.65 -2.61
N ARG A 147 -19.49 5.80 -1.92
CA ARG A 147 -18.64 6.95 -2.26
C ARG A 147 -17.16 6.67 -2.03
N LEU A 148 -16.80 6.05 -0.90
CA LEU A 148 -15.41 5.61 -0.65
C LEU A 148 -14.97 4.56 -1.67
N TRP A 149 -15.86 3.63 -2.02
CA TRP A 149 -15.62 2.66 -3.08
C TRP A 149 -15.34 3.33 -4.43
N GLN A 150 -16.11 4.37 -4.79
CA GLN A 150 -15.87 5.16 -5.99
C GLN A 150 -14.48 5.81 -5.99
N VAL A 151 -14.04 6.38 -4.87
CA VAL A 151 -12.69 6.96 -4.77
C VAL A 151 -11.61 5.91 -5.03
N MET A 152 -11.75 4.70 -4.46
CA MET A 152 -10.75 3.62 -4.62
C MET A 152 -10.72 3.01 -6.02
N THR A 153 -11.84 3.06 -6.74
CA THR A 153 -12.06 2.36 -8.00
C THR A 153 -12.17 3.26 -9.23
N SER A 154 -12.18 4.58 -9.07
CA SER A 154 -12.16 5.51 -10.20
C SER A 154 -10.79 5.59 -10.86
N CYS A 155 -10.75 5.76 -12.18
CA CYS A 155 -9.52 5.99 -12.92
C CYS A 155 -8.93 7.37 -12.63
N THR A 156 -7.68 7.61 -13.06
CA THR A 156 -6.98 8.87 -12.82
C THR A 156 -7.72 10.06 -13.43
N GLU A 157 -8.21 9.91 -14.65
CA GLU A 157 -8.90 10.93 -15.43
C GLU A 157 -10.22 11.30 -14.77
N ARG A 158 -11.00 10.31 -14.34
CA ARG A 158 -12.23 10.57 -13.59
C ARG A 158 -11.94 11.27 -12.27
N CYS A 159 -10.89 10.85 -11.57
CA CYS A 159 -10.49 11.53 -10.34
C CYS A 159 -10.14 13.01 -10.61
N LEU A 160 -9.36 13.29 -11.65
CA LEU A 160 -8.90 14.64 -12.02
C LEU A 160 -9.99 15.55 -12.60
N HIS A 161 -11.05 15.00 -13.18
CA HIS A 161 -12.08 15.78 -13.87
C HIS A 161 -13.43 15.78 -13.17
N GLU A 162 -13.88 14.65 -12.61
CA GLU A 162 -15.18 14.56 -11.93
C GLU A 162 -15.03 14.80 -10.42
N LEU A 163 -14.15 14.05 -9.76
CA LEU A 163 -14.01 14.15 -8.30
C LEU A 163 -13.34 15.46 -7.88
N GLU A 164 -12.35 15.92 -8.64
CA GLU A 164 -11.69 17.22 -8.42
C GLU A 164 -12.64 18.40 -8.60
N ALA A 165 -13.71 18.25 -9.40
CA ALA A 165 -14.67 19.33 -9.66
C ALA A 165 -15.71 19.51 -8.54
N LEU A 166 -15.78 18.57 -7.58
CA LEU A 166 -16.76 18.56 -6.50
C LEU A 166 -16.08 18.81 -5.14
N SER A 167 -16.79 19.49 -4.25
CA SER A 167 -16.43 19.43 -2.83
C SER A 167 -16.74 18.05 -2.26
N TRP A 168 -16.03 17.66 -1.20
CA TRP A 168 -16.33 16.41 -0.49
C TRP A 168 -17.78 16.34 -0.01
N TRP A 169 -18.32 17.45 0.49
CA TRP A 169 -19.71 17.58 0.94
C TRP A 169 -20.73 17.28 -0.15
N GLU A 170 -20.52 17.82 -1.35
CA GLU A 170 -21.35 17.56 -2.52
C GLU A 170 -21.22 16.11 -2.98
N PHE A 171 -19.99 15.62 -3.08
CA PHE A 171 -19.70 14.25 -3.52
C PHE A 171 -20.36 13.19 -2.63
N VAL A 172 -20.30 13.37 -1.30
CA VAL A 172 -20.95 12.47 -0.34
C VAL A 172 -22.41 12.82 -0.07
N GLY A 173 -23.01 13.73 -0.84
CA GLY A 173 -24.42 14.07 -0.78
C GLY A 173 -24.88 14.58 0.60
N ALA A 174 -23.98 15.21 1.37
CA ALA A 174 -24.21 15.47 2.79
C ALA A 174 -25.42 16.36 3.08
N GLU A 175 -25.73 17.32 2.20
CA GLU A 175 -26.81 18.30 2.40
C GLU A 175 -28.19 17.65 2.62
N GLU A 176 -28.46 16.55 1.90
CA GLU A 176 -29.75 15.86 1.89
C GLU A 176 -29.86 14.75 2.95
N ARG A 177 -28.85 14.59 3.79
CA ARG A 177 -28.72 13.50 4.76
C ARG A 177 -28.99 13.95 6.20
N SER A 178 -29.12 12.98 7.09
CA SER A 178 -29.38 13.19 8.51
C SER A 178 -28.32 14.05 9.17
N GLN A 179 -28.69 14.71 10.27
CA GLN A 179 -27.71 15.49 11.06
C GLN A 179 -26.58 14.59 11.58
N ALA A 180 -26.87 13.33 11.90
CA ALA A 180 -25.86 12.34 12.28
C ALA A 180 -24.88 12.06 11.14
N TYR A 181 -25.37 11.87 9.90
CA TYR A 181 -24.51 11.67 8.73
C TYR A 181 -23.58 12.87 8.49
N LYS A 182 -24.14 14.08 8.54
CA LYS A 182 -23.38 15.33 8.41
C LYS A 182 -22.27 15.40 9.46
N THR A 183 -22.59 15.09 10.70
CA THR A 183 -21.69 15.25 11.85
C THR A 183 -20.58 14.18 11.87
N PHE A 184 -20.93 12.91 11.71
CA PHE A 184 -19.98 11.80 11.90
C PHE A 184 -19.24 11.40 10.63
N LEU A 185 -19.94 11.27 9.49
CA LEU A 185 -19.37 10.73 8.26
C LEU A 185 -18.82 11.85 7.35
N ALA A 186 -19.62 12.88 7.08
CA ALA A 186 -19.20 13.96 6.18
C ALA A 186 -18.17 14.90 6.83
N GLU A 187 -18.47 15.48 8.00
CA GLU A 187 -17.55 16.38 8.71
C GLU A 187 -16.58 15.63 9.62
N GLY A 188 -17.05 14.67 10.42
CA GLY A 188 -16.26 13.97 11.43
C GLY A 188 -15.03 13.27 10.82
N LEU A 189 -15.24 12.38 9.86
CA LEU A 189 -14.13 11.65 9.22
C LEU A 189 -13.20 12.55 8.38
N SER A 190 -13.69 13.63 7.76
CA SER A 190 -12.82 14.56 7.01
C SER A 190 -12.00 15.48 7.92
N ARG A 191 -12.58 15.93 9.05
CA ARG A 191 -11.87 16.74 10.06
C ARG A 191 -10.91 15.92 10.91
N SER A 192 -11.23 14.64 11.21
CA SER A 192 -10.47 13.75 12.12
C SER A 192 -9.05 13.45 11.73
N LEU A 193 -8.73 13.64 10.47
CA LEU A 193 -7.67 12.91 9.83
C LEU A 193 -6.78 13.84 8.97
N VAL A 194 -7.30 15.02 8.57
CA VAL A 194 -6.55 16.03 7.79
C VAL A 194 -6.94 17.48 8.10
N ALA A 195 -7.80 17.72 9.10
CA ALA A 195 -8.39 19.04 9.37
C ALA A 195 -9.03 19.72 8.13
N ALA A 196 -9.38 18.94 7.12
CA ALA A 196 -9.92 19.46 5.87
C ALA A 196 -11.40 19.82 6.03
N ASN A 197 -11.80 20.97 5.47
CA ASN A 197 -13.20 21.38 5.48
C ASN A 197 -13.97 20.59 4.42
N ALA A 198 -14.91 19.74 4.86
CA ALA A 198 -15.76 18.94 3.97
C ALA A 198 -16.47 19.76 2.88
N LYS A 199 -16.90 20.99 3.18
CA LYS A 199 -17.72 21.82 2.27
C LYS A 199 -16.92 22.47 1.15
N GLU A 200 -15.60 22.56 1.32
CA GLU A 200 -14.75 23.34 0.43
C GLU A 200 -13.55 22.57 -0.10
N GLY A 201 -13.14 21.48 0.55
CA GLY A 201 -12.06 20.65 0.05
C GLY A 201 -12.51 19.77 -1.12
N SER A 202 -11.64 19.60 -2.09
CA SER A 202 -11.82 18.71 -3.24
C SER A 202 -12.16 17.28 -2.78
N ALA A 203 -13.16 16.67 -3.42
CA ALA A 203 -13.53 15.28 -3.13
C ALA A 203 -12.42 14.30 -3.53
N ARG A 204 -11.64 14.61 -4.57
CA ARG A 204 -10.43 13.85 -4.94
C ARG A 204 -9.42 13.85 -3.80
N THR A 205 -9.07 15.03 -3.29
CA THR A 205 -8.09 15.18 -2.20
C THR A 205 -8.58 14.52 -0.92
N ILE A 206 -9.76 14.90 -0.41
CA ILE A 206 -10.27 14.40 0.87
C ILE A 206 -10.54 12.90 0.79
N GLY A 207 -11.17 12.43 -0.30
CA GLY A 207 -11.45 11.02 -0.49
C GLY A 207 -10.18 10.18 -0.50
N LYS A 208 -9.17 10.60 -1.26
CA LYS A 208 -7.88 9.90 -1.34
C LYS A 208 -7.23 9.78 0.03
N VAL A 209 -7.11 10.89 0.75
CA VAL A 209 -6.47 10.85 2.07
C VAL A 209 -7.29 10.04 3.07
N GLN A 210 -8.62 10.11 3.01
CA GLN A 210 -9.50 9.31 3.87
C GLN A 210 -9.35 7.80 3.61
N VAL A 211 -9.23 7.38 2.35
CA VAL A 211 -8.89 5.98 2.00
C VAL A 211 -7.56 5.59 2.63
N HIS A 212 -6.52 6.43 2.56
CA HIS A 212 -5.22 6.10 3.15
C HIS A 212 -5.18 6.16 4.68
N LEU A 213 -6.11 6.83 5.33
CA LEU A 213 -6.15 6.88 6.80
C LEU A 213 -7.04 5.79 7.40
N LEU A 214 -8.11 5.41 6.70
CA LEU A 214 -8.92 4.26 7.06
C LEU A 214 -8.24 2.94 6.66
N PHE A 215 -7.55 2.95 5.51
CA PHE A 215 -7.12 1.76 4.77
C PHE A 215 -5.69 1.87 4.21
N GLY A 216 -4.85 2.84 4.59
CA GLY A 216 -3.49 2.92 4.05
C GLY A 216 -2.55 1.87 4.64
N ASP A 217 -1.34 1.76 4.05
CA ASP A 217 -0.26 0.91 4.56
C ASP A 217 -0.06 1.14 6.07
N PHE A 218 -0.30 0.11 6.85
CA PHE A 218 0.17 0.06 8.22
C PHE A 218 1.69 0.06 8.20
N ASP A 219 2.31 0.93 8.99
CA ASP A 219 3.67 0.67 9.40
C ASP A 219 3.63 -0.55 10.32
N LEU A 220 3.73 -1.76 9.75
CA LEU A 220 3.66 -3.02 10.49
C LEU A 220 4.77 -3.13 11.55
N ALA A 221 5.88 -2.38 11.38
CA ALA A 221 6.95 -2.30 12.37
C ALA A 221 6.58 -1.38 13.56
N ALA A 222 5.74 -0.35 13.33
CA ALA A 222 5.27 0.58 14.37
C ALA A 222 3.87 0.24 14.92
N GLY A 223 3.09 -0.59 14.23
CA GLY A 223 1.75 -1.03 14.63
C GLY A 223 0.68 0.07 14.68
N SER A 224 0.80 1.14 13.87
CA SER A 224 -0.12 2.30 13.93
C SER A 224 -0.40 2.96 12.58
N THR A 225 -1.54 3.66 12.50
CA THR A 225 -1.98 4.52 11.37
C THR A 225 -1.28 5.87 11.34
N ASP A 226 -0.67 6.30 12.44
CA ASP A 226 0.05 7.57 12.54
C ASP A 226 1.09 7.59 13.67
N ARG A 227 1.94 8.62 13.62
CA ARG A 227 3.03 8.86 14.57
C ARG A 227 3.02 10.33 14.98
N VAL A 228 3.61 10.60 16.14
CA VAL A 228 3.91 11.95 16.65
C VAL A 228 5.38 12.03 17.06
N LEU A 229 5.91 13.23 17.26
CA LEU A 229 7.27 13.40 17.78
C LEU A 229 7.33 13.13 19.29
N ASN A 230 8.42 12.53 19.75
CA ASN A 230 8.69 12.25 21.16
C ASN A 230 9.19 13.48 21.95
N GLY A 231 8.86 14.68 21.50
CA GLY A 231 9.25 15.95 22.11
C GLY A 231 8.85 17.13 21.22
N PRO A 232 9.17 18.37 21.62
CA PRO A 232 8.87 19.56 20.83
C PRO A 232 9.52 19.51 19.44
N THR A 233 8.83 20.04 18.43
CA THR A 233 9.20 19.86 17.02
C THR A 233 10.60 20.38 16.69
N SER A 234 10.97 21.57 17.19
CA SER A 234 12.25 22.18 16.86
C SER A 234 13.46 21.39 17.39
N PRO A 235 13.54 21.02 18.68
CA PRO A 235 14.60 20.15 19.19
C PRO A 235 14.67 18.77 18.54
N GLN A 236 13.51 18.15 18.24
CA GLN A 236 13.50 16.76 17.77
C GLN A 236 13.72 16.60 16.26
N LEU A 237 13.48 17.65 15.47
CA LEU A 237 13.56 17.59 14.01
C LEU A 237 14.30 18.78 13.40
N LEU A 238 13.84 20.01 13.65
CA LEU A 238 14.25 21.16 12.84
C LEU A 238 15.69 21.62 13.13
N LEU A 239 16.07 21.74 14.40
CA LEU A 239 17.42 22.18 14.79
C LEU A 239 18.49 21.14 14.40
N PRO A 240 18.29 19.83 14.61
CA PRO A 240 19.20 18.81 14.07
C PRO A 240 19.31 18.85 12.54
N TRP A 241 18.21 19.09 11.83
CA TRP A 241 18.21 19.18 10.36
C TRP A 241 19.02 20.38 9.88
N ILE A 242 18.84 21.54 10.50
CA ILE A 242 19.60 22.75 10.18
C ILE A 242 21.09 22.53 10.46
N ALA A 243 21.43 21.98 11.63
CA ALA A 243 22.81 21.65 11.97
C ALA A 243 23.44 20.65 10.99
N HIS A 244 22.65 19.70 10.47
CA HIS A 244 23.09 18.77 9.44
C HIS A 244 23.38 19.47 8.11
N ILE A 245 22.49 20.37 7.66
CA ILE A 245 22.70 21.19 6.45
C ILE A 245 23.97 22.04 6.58
N GLU A 246 24.20 22.67 7.73
CA GLU A 246 25.41 23.44 8.01
C GLU A 246 26.66 22.55 8.04
N GLY A 247 26.55 21.35 8.60
CA GLY A 247 27.61 20.32 8.58
C GLY A 247 28.00 19.87 7.16
N LEU A 248 27.05 19.89 6.21
CA LEU A 248 27.29 19.64 4.79
C LEU A 248 27.89 20.87 4.05
N GLY A 249 27.98 22.02 4.73
CA GLY A 249 28.52 23.27 4.18
C GLY A 249 27.46 24.23 3.64
N GLY A 250 26.17 23.95 3.84
CA GLY A 250 25.09 24.89 3.58
C GLY A 250 25.05 26.02 4.62
N ARG A 251 24.29 27.08 4.32
CA ARG A 251 24.08 28.23 5.23
C ARG A 251 22.60 28.42 5.50
N TYR A 252 22.23 28.72 6.74
CA TYR A 252 20.86 29.04 7.12
C TYR A 252 20.80 30.43 7.77
N LEU A 253 20.15 31.39 7.11
CA LEU A 253 20.08 32.78 7.54
C LEU A 253 18.65 33.14 7.98
N THR A 254 18.44 33.31 9.29
CA THR A 254 17.18 33.82 9.87
C THR A 254 17.04 35.33 9.72
N GLN A 255 15.83 35.88 9.89
CA GLN A 255 15.57 37.32 9.83
C GLN A 255 15.87 37.97 8.46
N HIS A 256 15.68 37.22 7.37
CA HIS A 256 15.88 37.67 6.00
C HIS A 256 14.58 37.60 5.21
N ARG A 257 14.02 38.76 4.82
CA ARG A 257 12.77 38.88 4.08
C ARG A 257 13.02 39.02 2.59
N VAL A 258 12.40 38.17 1.78
CA VAL A 258 12.34 38.39 0.32
C VAL A 258 11.37 39.54 0.01
N ARG A 259 11.83 40.52 -0.77
CA ARG A 259 11.06 41.72 -1.14
C ARG A 259 10.61 41.72 -2.60
N ALA A 260 11.45 41.21 -3.50
CA ALA A 260 11.17 41.17 -4.93
C ALA A 260 12.01 40.09 -5.62
N ILE A 261 11.45 39.50 -6.68
CA ILE A 261 12.16 38.58 -7.58
C ILE A 261 12.22 39.27 -8.94
N HIS A 262 13.44 39.57 -9.41
CA HIS A 262 13.66 40.25 -10.67
C HIS A 262 13.87 39.23 -11.77
N CYS A 263 13.04 39.28 -12.82
CA CYS A 263 13.12 38.39 -13.97
C CYS A 263 13.44 39.21 -15.22
N THR A 264 14.35 38.73 -16.06
CA THR A 264 14.72 39.40 -17.31
C THR A 264 14.88 38.35 -18.40
N GLY A 265 14.00 38.38 -19.40
CA GLY A 265 13.92 37.30 -20.37
C GLY A 265 13.35 36.05 -19.72
N ASP A 266 14.08 34.95 -19.80
CA ASP A 266 13.76 33.60 -19.29
C ASP A 266 14.51 33.23 -18.00
N LEU A 267 15.16 34.22 -17.35
CA LEU A 267 15.99 34.02 -16.17
C LEU A 267 15.65 35.02 -15.05
N VAL A 268 15.70 34.55 -13.81
CA VAL A 268 15.78 35.40 -12.62
C VAL A 268 17.18 36.03 -12.58
N SER A 269 17.23 37.36 -12.67
CA SER A 269 18.46 38.14 -12.65
C SER A 269 18.94 38.48 -11.23
N GLY A 270 18.06 38.40 -10.24
CA GLY A 270 18.39 38.58 -8.83
C GLY A 270 17.15 38.60 -7.92
N VAL A 271 17.38 38.42 -6.62
CA VAL A 271 16.32 38.48 -5.60
C VAL A 271 16.70 39.50 -4.54
N GLN A 272 15.78 40.43 -4.24
CA GLN A 272 15.97 41.39 -3.16
C GLN A 272 15.65 40.75 -1.82
N VAL A 273 16.65 40.72 -0.94
CA VAL A 273 16.53 40.22 0.42
C VAL A 273 16.88 41.34 1.40
N GLU A 274 15.98 41.58 2.34
CA GLU A 274 16.14 42.52 3.44
C GLU A 274 16.54 41.77 4.72
N ASP A 275 17.67 42.13 5.32
CA ASP A 275 17.95 41.82 6.71
C ASP A 275 17.05 42.69 7.60
N VAL A 276 16.05 42.09 8.25
CA VAL A 276 15.05 42.85 9.01
C VAL A 276 15.58 43.40 10.33
N VAL A 277 16.77 42.99 10.77
CA VAL A 277 17.44 43.55 11.95
C VAL A 277 18.16 44.84 11.60
N SER A 278 18.93 44.84 10.50
CA SER A 278 19.68 46.02 10.07
C SER A 278 18.90 46.96 9.14
N GLY A 279 17.80 46.49 8.54
CA GLY A 279 17.04 47.17 7.49
C GLY A 279 17.77 47.23 6.14
N LYS A 280 18.91 46.54 5.99
CA LYS A 280 19.70 46.54 4.78
C LYS A 280 19.06 45.62 3.73
N VAL A 281 18.82 46.16 2.54
CA VAL A 281 18.37 45.38 1.37
C VAL A 281 19.57 45.06 0.48
N THR A 282 19.68 43.80 0.05
CA THR A 282 20.73 43.30 -0.84
C THR A 282 20.13 42.50 -1.98
N ASP A 283 20.68 42.67 -3.19
CA ASP A 283 20.38 41.81 -4.33
C ASP A 283 21.23 40.53 -4.26
N VAL A 284 20.56 39.40 -4.06
CA VAL A 284 21.16 38.06 -4.08
C VAL A 284 21.16 37.56 -5.52
N VAL A 285 22.36 37.27 -6.05
CA VAL A 285 22.56 36.73 -7.40
C VAL A 285 23.22 35.35 -7.29
N THR A 286 22.52 34.31 -7.72
CA THR A 286 22.96 32.91 -7.69
C THR A 286 22.61 32.17 -8.98
N ASP A 287 23.17 30.97 -9.17
CA ASP A 287 22.91 30.15 -10.37
C ASP A 287 21.47 29.61 -10.43
N TYR A 288 20.89 29.27 -9.27
CA TYR A 288 19.50 28.82 -9.15
C TYR A 288 18.81 29.44 -7.92
N TYR A 289 17.48 29.52 -7.97
CA TYR A 289 16.59 29.96 -6.89
C TYR A 289 15.50 28.93 -6.65
N VAL A 290 15.30 28.56 -5.39
CA VAL A 290 14.21 27.66 -4.96
C VAL A 290 13.26 28.44 -4.05
N CYS A 291 12.06 28.73 -4.53
CA CYS A 291 11.00 29.38 -3.76
C CYS A 291 10.25 28.35 -2.90
N ALA A 292 10.55 28.32 -1.61
CA ALA A 292 9.92 27.47 -0.58
C ALA A 292 9.07 28.31 0.41
N MET A 293 8.56 29.45 -0.06
CA MET A 293 7.64 30.32 0.69
C MET A 293 6.19 29.86 0.46
N PRO A 294 5.27 30.07 1.41
CA PRO A 294 3.88 29.68 1.24
C PRO A 294 3.17 30.58 0.20
N VAL A 295 2.01 30.13 -0.31
CA VAL A 295 1.35 30.72 -1.49
C VAL A 295 0.93 32.18 -1.29
N GLU A 296 0.50 32.53 -0.08
CA GLU A 296 0.12 33.89 0.33
C GLU A 296 1.30 34.87 0.32
N VAL A 297 2.53 34.36 0.39
CA VAL A 297 3.77 35.13 0.24
C VAL A 297 4.28 35.09 -1.20
N MET A 298 4.25 33.92 -1.85
CA MET A 298 4.77 33.75 -3.20
C MET A 298 3.91 34.47 -4.25
N GLY A 299 2.59 34.38 -4.15
CA GLY A 299 1.66 34.97 -5.13
C GLY A 299 1.91 36.46 -5.39
N PRO A 300 2.00 37.32 -4.35
CA PRO A 300 2.35 38.73 -4.50
C PRO A 300 3.75 39.00 -5.08
N LEU A 301 4.69 38.05 -4.97
CA LEU A 301 6.05 38.18 -5.50
C LEU A 301 6.17 37.80 -6.98
N VAL A 302 5.17 37.11 -7.55
CA VAL A 302 5.14 36.79 -8.98
C VAL A 302 4.96 38.09 -9.77
N SER A 303 5.98 38.49 -10.54
CA SER A 303 5.96 39.69 -11.40
C SER A 303 5.38 39.40 -12.80
N ASP A 304 5.03 40.44 -13.54
CA ASP A 304 4.52 40.28 -14.92
C ASP A 304 5.60 39.72 -15.86
N ASP A 305 6.88 40.03 -15.61
CA ASP A 305 8.00 39.47 -16.35
C ASP A 305 8.16 37.96 -16.09
N MET A 306 7.92 37.51 -14.85
CA MET A 306 7.89 36.07 -14.54
C MET A 306 6.74 35.36 -15.26
N ILE A 307 5.55 35.97 -15.30
CA ILE A 307 4.40 35.40 -16.03
C ILE A 307 4.66 35.35 -17.53
N LYS A 308 5.36 36.35 -18.08
CA LYS A 308 5.75 36.35 -19.48
C LYS A 308 6.71 35.21 -19.81
N ALA A 309 7.63 34.89 -18.90
CA ALA A 309 8.59 33.80 -19.06
C ALA A 309 7.96 32.42 -18.80
N ASP A 310 7.08 32.32 -17.81
CA ASP A 310 6.29 31.13 -17.49
C ASP A 310 4.83 31.51 -17.17
N PRO A 311 3.92 31.37 -18.15
CA PRO A 311 2.51 31.70 -17.96
C PRO A 311 1.82 30.89 -16.85
N SER A 312 2.33 29.71 -16.49
CA SER A 312 1.75 28.91 -15.42
C SER A 312 1.84 29.60 -14.05
N LEU A 313 2.79 30.52 -13.84
CA LEU A 313 2.94 31.25 -12.58
C LEU A 313 1.81 32.27 -12.34
N ALA A 314 1.04 32.64 -13.37
CA ALA A 314 -0.07 33.57 -13.22
C ALA A 314 -1.14 33.07 -12.24
N THR A 315 -1.32 31.75 -12.15
CA THR A 315 -2.30 31.12 -11.28
C THR A 315 -1.98 31.33 -9.80
N LEU A 316 -0.70 31.43 -9.42
CA LEU A 316 -0.27 31.66 -8.04
C LEU A 316 -0.80 32.97 -7.46
N ARG A 317 -0.95 34.01 -8.29
CA ARG A 317 -1.63 35.25 -7.86
C ARG A 317 -3.09 34.97 -7.50
N GLY A 318 -3.77 34.16 -8.30
CA GLY A 318 -5.19 33.82 -8.10
C GLY A 318 -5.44 32.92 -6.89
N ILE A 319 -4.56 31.95 -6.63
CA ILE A 319 -4.72 31.02 -5.49
C ILE A 319 -4.08 31.53 -4.18
N SER A 320 -3.40 32.68 -4.19
CA SER A 320 -2.77 33.28 -3.01
C SER A 320 -3.73 33.61 -1.86
N THR A 321 -5.03 33.73 -2.15
CA THR A 321 -6.08 33.96 -1.16
C THR A 321 -6.84 32.70 -0.77
N GLN A 322 -6.54 31.54 -1.36
CA GLN A 322 -7.16 30.24 -1.04
C GLN A 322 -6.53 29.64 0.22
N VAL A 323 -6.66 30.37 1.33
CA VAL A 323 -6.07 30.00 2.61
C VAL A 323 -7.11 30.07 3.73
N ARG A 324 -6.93 29.27 4.78
CA ARG A 324 -7.76 29.26 5.97
C ARG A 324 -6.95 29.30 7.25
N TRP A 325 -7.62 29.57 8.35
CA TRP A 325 -6.99 29.58 9.66
C TRP A 325 -7.16 28.23 10.33
N MET A 326 -6.03 27.70 10.75
CA MET A 326 -5.90 26.53 11.58
C MET A 326 -4.69 26.80 12.47
N ASN A 327 -4.91 26.92 13.77
CA ASN A 327 -3.88 27.33 14.72
C ASN A 327 -4.10 26.63 16.06
N GLY A 328 -3.02 26.42 16.78
CA GLY A 328 -2.97 25.64 18.01
C GLY A 328 -3.12 26.47 19.27
N ILE A 329 -3.67 25.83 20.30
CA ILE A 329 -3.63 26.27 21.69
C ILE A 329 -3.23 25.08 22.58
N GLN A 330 -2.29 25.30 23.49
CA GLN A 330 -1.86 24.30 24.47
C GLN A 330 -2.29 24.71 25.88
N PHE A 331 -2.80 23.75 26.65
CA PHE A 331 -3.07 23.91 28.08
C PHE A 331 -2.01 23.18 28.90
N PHE A 332 -1.38 23.91 29.82
CA PHE A 332 -0.38 23.36 30.74
C PHE A 332 -1.05 22.95 32.04
N LEU A 333 -0.83 21.72 32.48
CA LEU A 333 -1.57 21.10 33.59
C LEU A 333 -0.64 20.70 34.73
N ARG A 334 -1.08 20.87 35.99
CA ARG A 334 -0.37 20.41 37.21
C ARG A 334 -0.35 18.89 37.34
N VAL A 335 -1.34 18.24 36.75
CA VAL A 335 -1.51 16.79 36.72
C VAL A 335 -1.54 16.36 35.26
N ASP A 336 -0.84 15.28 34.93
CA ASP A 336 -0.92 14.72 33.59
C ASP A 336 -2.28 14.04 33.37
N VAL A 337 -2.89 14.31 32.21
CA VAL A 337 -4.22 13.81 31.85
C VAL A 337 -4.08 13.19 30.47
N PRO A 338 -3.69 11.91 30.35
CA PRO A 338 -3.34 11.31 29.06
C PRO A 338 -4.53 11.12 28.11
N VAL A 339 -5.78 11.27 28.58
CA VAL A 339 -7.06 11.06 27.86
C VAL A 339 -7.10 9.73 27.09
N ILE A 340 -6.52 9.69 25.89
CA ILE A 340 -6.27 8.49 25.11
C ILE A 340 -4.84 8.52 24.53
N HIS A 341 -4.25 7.36 24.26
CA HIS A 341 -2.95 7.26 23.58
C HIS A 341 -3.11 7.48 22.07
N GLY A 342 -3.44 8.72 21.71
CA GLY A 342 -3.60 9.25 20.35
C GLY A 342 -4.46 10.52 20.34
N HIS A 343 -5.18 10.75 19.25
CA HIS A 343 -5.92 12.00 19.00
C HIS A 343 -7.38 11.89 19.43
N VAL A 344 -7.93 13.02 19.90
CA VAL A 344 -9.34 13.16 20.28
C VAL A 344 -10.00 14.18 19.39
N LEU A 345 -11.17 13.82 18.89
CA LEU A 345 -12.04 14.63 18.07
C LEU A 345 -13.27 15.08 18.83
N TYR A 346 -13.56 16.38 18.78
CA TYR A 346 -14.76 16.95 19.40
C TYR A 346 -15.78 17.31 18.33
N VAL A 347 -16.56 16.31 17.89
CA VAL A 347 -17.42 16.41 16.69
C VAL A 347 -18.50 17.48 16.78
N ASP A 348 -18.95 17.79 18.00
CA ASP A 348 -19.97 18.81 18.27
C ASP A 348 -19.39 20.21 18.46
N SER A 349 -18.06 20.36 18.47
CA SER A 349 -17.40 21.64 18.63
C SER A 349 -17.76 22.58 17.46
N PRO A 350 -18.29 23.80 17.72
CA PRO A 350 -18.48 24.80 16.68
C PRO A 350 -17.16 25.25 16.06
N TRP A 351 -16.05 25.19 16.80
CA TRP A 351 -14.71 25.58 16.33
C TRP A 351 -13.90 24.40 15.77
N ALA A 352 -14.53 23.22 15.65
CA ALA A 352 -13.91 22.02 15.12
C ALA A 352 -12.57 21.69 15.80
N ILE A 353 -12.56 21.74 17.14
CA ILE A 353 -11.34 21.47 17.90
C ILE A 353 -10.98 19.98 17.88
N THR A 354 -9.68 19.70 17.91
CA THR A 354 -9.10 18.36 18.09
C THR A 354 -7.94 18.44 19.07
N SER A 355 -7.64 17.38 19.81
CA SER A 355 -6.55 17.43 20.81
C SER A 355 -5.71 16.17 20.88
N ILE A 356 -4.53 16.32 21.48
CA ILE A 356 -3.65 15.23 21.90
C ILE A 356 -3.01 15.60 23.24
N SER A 357 -2.88 14.61 24.14
CA SER A 357 -2.13 14.79 25.39
C SER A 357 -0.65 14.49 25.15
N GLU A 358 0.15 15.52 24.88
CA GLU A 358 1.54 15.39 24.37
C GLU A 358 2.52 14.79 25.40
N ALA A 359 2.30 15.05 26.69
CA ALA A 359 3.22 14.64 27.75
C ALA A 359 3.46 13.11 27.77
N GLN A 360 2.47 12.30 27.39
CA GLN A 360 2.61 10.84 27.32
C GLN A 360 3.56 10.38 26.18
N PHE A 361 3.75 11.22 25.15
CA PHE A 361 4.61 10.92 24.01
C PHE A 361 6.00 11.53 24.14
N TRP A 362 6.14 12.63 24.89
CA TRP A 362 7.38 13.39 25.03
C TRP A 362 8.42 12.71 25.93
N LYS A 363 8.93 11.57 25.47
CA LYS A 363 9.90 10.71 26.17
C LYS A 363 11.23 11.45 26.36
N GLY A 364 11.64 11.61 27.61
CA GLY A 364 12.91 12.24 27.97
C GLY A 364 12.83 13.74 28.25
N LEU A 365 11.65 14.37 28.10
CA LEU A 365 11.41 15.73 28.56
C LEU A 365 10.79 15.73 29.96
N ASP A 366 11.51 16.30 30.93
CA ASP A 366 10.98 16.51 32.28
C ASP A 366 10.34 17.90 32.37
N LEU A 367 9.01 17.96 32.24
CA LEU A 367 8.24 19.22 32.30
C LEU A 367 8.41 19.98 33.62
N SER A 368 8.83 19.31 34.71
CA SER A 368 9.12 19.99 35.99
C SER A 368 10.36 20.90 35.93
N LYS A 369 11.17 20.78 34.87
CA LYS A 369 12.32 21.66 34.59
C LYS A 369 11.96 22.89 33.78
N TYR A 370 10.71 23.04 33.35
CA TYR A 370 10.21 24.15 32.55
C TYR A 370 9.22 25.00 33.35
N GLY A 371 8.95 26.21 32.87
CA GLY A 371 7.94 27.09 33.46
C GLY A 371 8.22 27.40 34.93
N ASP A 372 7.19 27.29 35.77
CA ASP A 372 7.29 27.42 37.22
C ASP A 372 7.65 26.12 37.95
N GLY A 373 7.94 25.05 37.20
CA GLY A 373 8.27 23.72 37.71
C GLY A 373 7.08 22.89 38.20
N THR A 374 5.84 23.40 38.09
CA THR A 374 4.63 22.70 38.54
C THR A 374 3.91 21.92 37.44
N VAL A 375 4.25 22.16 36.17
CA VAL A 375 3.62 21.49 35.01
C VAL A 375 4.04 20.02 34.94
N ARG A 376 3.05 19.15 34.69
CA ARG A 376 3.21 17.70 34.50
C ARG A 376 2.53 17.18 33.24
N GLY A 377 1.52 17.87 32.74
CA GLY A 377 0.79 17.52 31.52
C GLY A 377 0.70 18.67 30.53
N ILE A 378 0.53 18.33 29.26
CA ILE A 378 0.23 19.26 28.16
C ILE A 378 -0.90 18.66 27.35
N LEU A 379 -2.01 19.41 27.24
CA LEU A 379 -3.08 19.10 26.32
C LEU A 379 -2.99 20.08 25.15
N SER A 380 -2.56 19.59 23.99
CA SER A 380 -2.37 20.37 22.77
C SER A 380 -3.61 20.26 21.91
N VAL A 381 -4.10 21.38 21.39
CA VAL A 381 -5.39 21.48 20.71
C VAL A 381 -5.24 22.27 19.43
N ASP A 382 -5.77 21.76 18.32
CA ASP A 382 -5.87 22.50 17.06
C ASP A 382 -7.28 23.07 16.92
N ILE A 383 -7.38 24.38 16.61
CA ILE A 383 -8.62 25.08 16.32
C ILE A 383 -8.73 25.23 14.79
N SER A 384 -9.65 24.48 14.18
CA SER A 384 -9.74 24.36 12.71
C SER A 384 -10.84 25.24 12.09
N ASP A 385 -11.79 25.75 12.88
CA ASP A 385 -12.83 26.66 12.39
C ASP A 385 -12.87 27.95 13.21
N TRP A 386 -12.32 28.99 12.60
CA TRP A 386 -12.28 30.30 13.23
C TRP A 386 -13.48 31.18 12.87
N THR A 387 -14.09 30.96 11.70
CA THR A 387 -14.88 31.98 11.00
C THR A 387 -16.32 31.59 10.71
N THR A 388 -16.69 30.31 10.73
CA THR A 388 -18.00 29.88 10.22
C THR A 388 -19.05 29.73 11.31
N LYS A 389 -18.66 29.36 12.53
CA LYS A 389 -19.58 29.19 13.66
C LYS A 389 -19.13 29.97 14.90
N LYS A 390 -20.11 30.41 15.68
CA LYS A 390 -19.88 31.04 16.98
C LYS A 390 -19.66 29.97 18.04
N GLY A 391 -18.80 30.25 19.02
CA GLY A 391 -18.56 29.38 20.18
C GLY A 391 -19.84 29.08 20.97
N LEU A 392 -19.85 27.98 21.70
CA LEU A 392 -20.93 27.56 22.58
C LEU A 392 -21.07 28.44 23.84
N PHE A 393 -19.97 28.95 24.40
CA PHE A 393 -20.01 29.65 25.69
C PHE A 393 -19.93 31.17 25.52
N VAL A 394 -18.94 31.66 24.79
CA VAL A 394 -18.68 33.07 24.51
C VAL A 394 -19.62 33.62 23.42
N LYS A 395 -20.23 32.75 22.60
CA LYS A 395 -21.22 33.11 21.56
C LYS A 395 -20.71 34.10 20.50
N ASP A 396 -19.42 34.04 20.15
CA ASP A 396 -18.80 34.78 19.05
C ASP A 396 -17.84 33.89 18.23
N TYR A 397 -17.40 34.36 17.06
CA TYR A 397 -16.42 33.67 16.23
C TYR A 397 -15.02 33.73 16.84
N ALA A 398 -14.17 32.72 16.65
CA ALA A 398 -12.84 32.70 17.26
C ALA A 398 -11.98 33.91 16.81
N TYR A 399 -12.05 34.28 15.52
CA TYR A 399 -11.34 35.47 15.02
C TYR A 399 -11.89 36.79 15.61
N ASN A 400 -13.05 36.77 16.28
CA ASN A 400 -13.64 37.89 16.99
C ASN A 400 -13.21 38.01 18.47
N LEU A 401 -12.40 37.07 19.00
CA LEU A 401 -12.12 36.98 20.43
C LEU A 401 -10.67 37.28 20.85
N LYS A 402 -10.49 37.79 22.06
CA LYS A 402 -9.15 37.95 22.67
C LYS A 402 -8.59 36.56 23.05
N PRO A 403 -7.26 36.40 23.16
CA PRO A 403 -6.65 35.12 23.52
C PRO A 403 -7.27 34.43 24.74
N ASP A 404 -7.52 35.17 25.83
CA ASP A 404 -8.14 34.60 27.04
C ASP A 404 -9.55 34.06 26.79
N GLN A 405 -10.34 34.75 25.96
CA GLN A 405 -11.70 34.32 25.62
C GLN A 405 -11.68 33.08 24.71
N ILE A 406 -10.70 32.98 23.81
CA ILE A 406 -10.47 31.78 22.99
C ILE A 406 -10.10 30.61 23.90
N ALA A 407 -9.14 30.82 24.82
CA ALA A 407 -8.70 29.81 25.75
C ALA A 407 -9.83 29.33 26.67
N ASP A 408 -10.68 30.23 27.14
CA ASP A 408 -11.83 29.88 27.98
C ASP A 408 -12.89 29.10 27.21
N GLU A 409 -13.23 29.48 25.98
CA GLU A 409 -14.15 28.70 25.13
C GLU A 409 -13.64 27.27 24.93
N VAL A 410 -12.40 27.12 24.43
CA VAL A 410 -11.80 25.81 24.15
C VAL A 410 -11.74 24.98 25.44
N TRP A 411 -11.34 25.57 26.57
CA TRP A 411 -11.29 24.86 27.85
C TRP A 411 -12.66 24.35 28.31
N GLN A 412 -13.73 25.13 28.13
CA GLN A 412 -15.07 24.68 28.47
C GLN A 412 -15.59 23.60 27.50
N GLU A 413 -15.31 23.70 26.20
CA GLU A 413 -15.65 22.66 25.23
C GLU A 413 -14.93 21.34 25.54
N LEU A 414 -13.64 21.39 25.87
CA LEU A 414 -12.87 20.22 26.30
C LEU A 414 -13.45 19.58 27.57
N LYS A 415 -13.78 20.39 28.59
CA LYS A 415 -14.44 19.89 29.82
C LYS A 415 -15.79 19.25 29.50
N LEU A 416 -16.57 19.88 28.62
CA LEU A 416 -17.87 19.37 28.21
C LEU A 416 -17.74 17.99 27.54
N ALA A 417 -16.76 17.79 26.67
CA ALA A 417 -16.54 16.50 26.02
C ALA A 417 -15.89 15.44 26.91
N LEU A 418 -14.90 15.82 27.73
CA LEU A 418 -14.05 14.84 28.42
C LEU A 418 -14.54 14.48 29.83
N ASN A 419 -15.29 15.36 30.50
CA ASN A 419 -15.85 15.08 31.83
C ASN A 419 -17.23 14.39 31.71
N GLN A 420 -17.24 13.21 31.11
CA GLN A 420 -18.45 12.43 30.83
C GLN A 420 -18.57 11.19 31.72
N GLY A 421 -19.78 10.61 31.80
CA GLY A 421 -20.01 9.32 32.48
C GLY A 421 -19.68 9.32 33.99
N GLY A 422 -19.63 10.49 34.63
CA GLY A 422 -19.25 10.65 36.04
C GLY A 422 -17.74 10.73 36.31
N ALA A 423 -16.90 10.62 35.27
CA ALA A 423 -15.46 10.88 35.36
C ALA A 423 -15.17 12.38 35.28
N ILE A 424 -14.25 12.87 36.11
CA ILE A 424 -13.75 14.26 36.06
C ILE A 424 -12.27 14.20 35.71
N LEU A 425 -11.96 14.38 34.43
CA LEU A 425 -10.61 14.39 33.88
C LEU A 425 -9.97 15.78 33.94
N LEU A 426 -10.73 16.83 33.60
CA LEU A 426 -10.25 18.21 33.57
C LEU A 426 -10.87 19.06 34.70
N ARG A 427 -10.01 19.68 35.51
CA ARG A 427 -10.39 20.59 36.60
C ARG A 427 -9.74 21.95 36.43
N ASP A 428 -10.46 23.02 36.79
CA ASP A 428 -9.96 24.39 36.62
C ASP A 428 -8.73 24.67 37.52
N GLU A 429 -8.64 24.02 38.68
CA GLU A 429 -7.50 24.11 39.60
C GLU A 429 -6.20 23.45 39.08
N ASP A 430 -6.32 22.51 38.14
CA ASP A 430 -5.19 21.84 37.52
C ASP A 430 -4.63 22.63 36.33
N LYS A 431 -5.37 23.59 35.77
CA LYS A 431 -4.94 24.48 34.68
C LYS A 431 -3.92 25.50 35.20
N VAL A 432 -2.65 25.34 34.84
CA VAL A 432 -1.58 26.30 35.17
C VAL A 432 -1.65 27.54 34.28
N GLY A 433 -1.98 27.34 33.01
CA GLY A 433 -2.06 28.40 32.00
C GLY A 433 -2.27 27.81 30.62
N TYR A 434 -2.20 28.67 29.62
CA TYR A 434 -2.29 28.29 28.21
C TYR A 434 -1.23 29.00 27.37
N PHE A 435 -0.95 28.43 26.21
CA PHE A 435 -0.19 29.05 25.13
C PHE A 435 -1.07 29.05 23.88
N LEU A 436 -1.34 30.23 23.31
CA LEU A 436 -1.97 30.36 22.00
C LEU A 436 -0.88 30.70 20.99
N ASP A 437 -0.94 30.11 19.80
CA ASP A 437 0.00 30.37 18.72
C ASP A 437 0.23 31.88 18.50
N THR A 438 1.51 32.27 18.51
CA THR A 438 1.96 33.67 18.41
C THR A 438 1.70 34.30 17.05
N ASP A 439 1.44 33.49 16.02
CA ASP A 439 1.05 34.02 14.71
C ASP A 439 -0.40 34.52 14.67
N ILE A 440 -1.18 34.34 15.74
CA ILE A 440 -2.44 35.04 15.99
C ILE A 440 -2.15 36.37 16.71
N ILE A 441 -1.93 37.43 15.93
CA ILE A 441 -1.56 38.75 16.46
C ILE A 441 -2.78 39.58 16.86
N CYS A 442 -2.81 40.04 18.11
CA CYS A 442 -3.77 41.05 18.55
C CYS A 442 -3.21 42.47 18.31
N GLN A 443 -3.36 43.01 17.09
CA GLN A 443 -2.81 44.33 16.72
C GLN A 443 -3.61 45.54 17.25
N ASP A 444 -4.89 45.37 17.57
CA ASP A 444 -5.77 46.43 18.10
C ASP A 444 -6.45 45.98 19.40
N PRO A 445 -6.21 46.65 20.55
CA PRO A 445 -6.89 46.37 21.82
C PRO A 445 -8.44 46.47 21.76
N ALA A 446 -8.99 47.14 20.75
CA ALA A 446 -10.42 47.41 20.53
C ALA A 446 -11.03 46.86 19.21
N ARG A 447 -10.23 46.20 18.34
CA ARG A 447 -10.56 45.47 17.07
C ARG A 447 -11.02 46.30 15.85
N PRO A 448 -10.48 46.03 14.63
CA PRO A 448 -11.11 45.14 13.62
C PRO A 448 -10.11 44.26 12.82
N GLN A 449 -10.38 42.96 12.66
CA GLN A 449 -9.35 41.93 12.42
C GLN A 449 -9.51 41.14 11.10
N ARG A 450 -8.78 41.52 10.05
CA ARG A 450 -8.63 40.73 8.82
C ARG A 450 -7.25 40.05 8.68
N ASP A 451 -6.22 40.60 9.34
CA ASP A 451 -4.81 40.22 9.14
C ASP A 451 -4.14 39.68 10.43
N ILE A 452 -4.90 39.03 11.32
CA ILE A 452 -4.33 38.55 12.59
C ILE A 452 -3.58 37.23 12.47
N ASN A 453 -3.83 36.41 11.44
CA ASN A 453 -3.10 35.16 11.23
C ASN A 453 -1.98 35.39 10.21
N LEU A 454 -0.73 35.32 10.67
CA LEU A 454 0.44 35.47 9.81
C LEU A 454 0.76 34.23 8.97
N GLU A 455 0.23 33.07 9.34
CA GLU A 455 0.63 31.77 8.79
C GLU A 455 -0.60 30.90 8.45
N PRO A 456 -1.55 31.39 7.62
CA PRO A 456 -2.74 30.62 7.26
C PRO A 456 -2.40 29.39 6.39
N LEU A 457 -3.23 28.36 6.37
CA LEU A 457 -3.00 27.11 5.64
C LEU A 457 -3.64 27.15 4.25
N PHE A 458 -2.92 26.72 3.21
CA PHE A 458 -3.46 26.57 1.86
C PHE A 458 -4.51 25.45 1.80
N ILE A 459 -5.59 25.64 1.04
CA ILE A 459 -6.65 24.64 0.86
C ILE A 459 -6.79 24.22 -0.59
N ASN A 460 -6.87 22.91 -0.80
CA ASN A 460 -7.17 22.32 -2.09
C ASN A 460 -8.68 22.32 -2.34
N GLU A 461 -9.18 23.44 -2.85
CA GLU A 461 -10.56 23.60 -3.28
C GLU A 461 -10.86 22.83 -4.58
N PRO A 462 -12.14 22.59 -4.92
CA PRO A 462 -12.50 22.05 -6.23
C PRO A 462 -11.87 22.81 -7.40
N ASN A 463 -11.35 22.09 -8.37
CA ASN A 463 -10.61 22.62 -9.53
C ASN A 463 -9.38 23.46 -9.13
N SER A 464 -8.72 23.12 -8.01
CA SER A 464 -7.47 23.77 -7.61
C SER A 464 -6.25 23.07 -8.20
N TRP A 465 -6.34 21.77 -8.55
CA TRP A 465 -5.23 21.00 -9.12
C TRP A 465 -4.58 21.70 -10.31
N ASP A 466 -5.34 22.03 -11.36
CA ASP A 466 -4.81 22.66 -12.58
C ASP A 466 -4.30 24.09 -12.37
N LYS A 467 -4.66 24.73 -11.25
CA LYS A 467 -4.17 26.06 -10.88
C LYS A 467 -2.83 25.99 -10.16
N ARG A 468 -2.40 24.81 -9.73
CA ARG A 468 -1.16 24.63 -8.98
C ARG A 468 -0.01 24.27 -9.92
N PRO A 469 1.15 24.90 -9.79
CA PRO A 469 2.28 24.63 -10.66
C PRO A 469 3.01 23.34 -10.29
N GLN A 470 3.81 22.85 -11.24
CA GLN A 470 4.87 21.87 -10.99
C GLN A 470 6.07 22.53 -10.30
N ALA A 471 6.94 21.72 -9.68
CA ALA A 471 8.12 22.24 -8.97
C ALA A 471 9.13 22.93 -9.91
N GLY A 472 9.34 22.37 -11.10
CA GLY A 472 10.17 22.97 -12.14
C GLY A 472 9.36 23.97 -12.98
N THR A 473 9.77 25.24 -13.00
CA THR A 473 9.14 26.29 -13.83
C THR A 473 9.76 26.34 -15.23
N ALA A 474 9.15 27.05 -16.19
CA ALA A 474 9.77 27.35 -17.48
C ALA A 474 10.91 28.38 -17.38
N ILE A 475 11.03 29.10 -16.25
CA ILE A 475 12.17 29.98 -15.96
C ILE A 475 13.36 29.11 -15.54
N GLU A 476 14.42 29.11 -16.34
CA GLU A 476 15.49 28.10 -16.29
C GLU A 476 16.15 27.99 -14.91
N ASN A 477 16.29 29.10 -14.18
CA ASN A 477 16.93 29.12 -12.88
C ASN A 477 15.98 29.29 -11.69
N LEU A 478 14.66 29.17 -11.87
CA LEU A 478 13.66 29.29 -10.80
C LEU A 478 12.87 28.00 -10.59
N LEU A 479 12.66 27.64 -9.34
CA LEU A 479 11.94 26.44 -8.91
C LEU A 479 11.03 26.72 -7.71
N LEU A 480 10.05 25.85 -7.50
CA LEU A 480 9.05 25.95 -6.43
C LEU A 480 9.13 24.71 -5.52
N ALA A 481 9.07 24.91 -4.21
CA ALA A 481 9.26 23.87 -3.20
C ALA A 481 8.35 24.08 -1.97
N SER A 482 7.07 24.36 -2.19
CA SER A 482 6.06 24.49 -1.12
C SER A 482 4.89 23.53 -1.34
N ASP A 483 4.07 23.39 -0.31
CA ASP A 483 2.85 22.59 -0.24
C ASP A 483 1.75 22.92 -1.29
N TYR A 484 1.74 24.11 -1.90
CA TYR A 484 0.85 24.43 -3.02
C TYR A 484 1.31 23.82 -4.36
N VAL A 485 2.52 23.23 -4.45
CA VAL A 485 2.99 22.54 -5.66
C VAL A 485 2.22 21.24 -5.86
N GLN A 486 1.98 20.85 -7.12
CA GLN A 486 1.37 19.55 -7.44
C GLN A 486 2.26 18.40 -6.93
N THR A 487 1.72 17.62 -6.00
CA THR A 487 2.41 16.53 -5.28
C THR A 487 1.49 15.34 -5.13
N ASN A 488 2.04 14.18 -4.79
CA ASN A 488 1.29 12.92 -4.78
C ASN A 488 0.25 12.85 -3.66
N ALA A 489 0.58 13.36 -2.47
CA ALA A 489 -0.37 13.41 -1.36
C ALA A 489 -1.51 14.41 -1.59
N ASP A 490 -1.26 15.40 -2.45
CA ASP A 490 -2.24 16.38 -2.86
C ASP A 490 -2.97 17.02 -1.67
N LEU A 491 -2.21 17.37 -0.63
CA LEU A 491 -2.69 17.97 0.61
C LEU A 491 -1.66 18.98 1.10
N ALA A 492 -2.09 20.12 1.65
CA ALA A 492 -1.18 21.06 2.28
C ALA A 492 -0.62 20.46 3.58
N CYS A 493 0.57 19.85 3.50
CA CYS A 493 1.14 19.09 4.59
C CYS A 493 2.66 18.98 4.51
N MET A 494 3.29 18.50 5.59
CA MET A 494 4.76 18.42 5.66
C MET A 494 5.36 17.45 4.63
N ASP A 495 4.68 16.33 4.32
CA ASP A 495 5.17 15.38 3.32
C ASP A 495 5.11 15.97 1.90
N SER A 496 4.03 16.68 1.56
CA SER A 496 3.91 17.40 0.29
C SER A 496 4.97 18.49 0.14
N ALA A 497 5.25 19.25 1.21
CA ALA A 497 6.33 20.24 1.18
C ALA A 497 7.70 19.58 0.97
N ASN A 498 7.95 18.43 1.61
CA ASN A 498 9.17 17.64 1.42
C ASN A 498 9.28 17.13 -0.04
N GLU A 499 8.22 16.52 -0.56
CA GLU A 499 8.14 16.05 -1.95
C GLU A 499 8.40 17.19 -2.94
N ALA A 500 7.77 18.35 -2.75
CA ALA A 500 7.99 19.53 -3.58
C ALA A 500 9.46 19.98 -3.58
N GLY A 501 10.11 19.96 -2.41
CA GLY A 501 11.55 20.19 -2.28
C GLY A 501 12.38 19.21 -3.10
N ARG A 502 12.09 17.91 -3.01
CA ARG A 502 12.79 16.86 -3.79
C ARG A 502 12.58 17.01 -5.30
N ARG A 503 11.35 17.31 -5.73
CA ARG A 503 11.02 17.59 -7.14
C ARG A 503 11.79 18.80 -7.67
N ALA A 504 11.90 19.86 -6.89
CA ALA A 504 12.73 21.02 -7.24
C ALA A 504 14.20 20.62 -7.40
N VAL A 505 14.77 19.87 -6.46
CA VAL A 505 16.17 19.42 -6.57
C VAL A 505 16.37 18.55 -7.81
N ASN A 506 15.47 17.61 -8.10
CA ASN A 506 15.55 16.80 -9.32
C ASN A 506 15.58 17.65 -10.59
N ALA A 507 14.72 18.67 -10.68
CA ALA A 507 14.73 19.60 -11.81
C ALA A 507 16.06 20.38 -11.93
N ILE A 508 16.70 20.78 -10.82
CA ILE A 508 18.06 21.37 -10.86
C ILE A 508 19.08 20.34 -11.37
N LEU A 509 19.04 19.10 -10.88
CA LEU A 509 19.96 18.06 -11.31
C LEU A 509 19.85 17.77 -12.81
N ASP A 510 18.63 17.77 -13.34
CA ASP A 510 18.38 17.57 -14.77
C ASP A 510 18.87 18.75 -15.60
N ARG A 511 18.56 19.99 -15.20
CA ARG A 511 19.03 21.22 -15.87
C ARG A 511 20.55 21.36 -15.87
N THR A 512 21.22 20.83 -14.86
CA THR A 512 22.67 20.88 -14.72
C THR A 512 23.39 19.71 -15.39
N GLY A 513 22.66 18.69 -15.86
CA GLY A 513 23.24 17.45 -16.35
C GLY A 513 24.05 16.71 -15.28
N SER A 514 23.65 16.82 -14.01
CA SER A 514 24.35 16.20 -12.88
C SER A 514 24.21 14.67 -12.90
N ASP A 515 25.31 13.95 -12.66
CA ASP A 515 25.33 12.49 -12.51
C ASP A 515 24.89 12.00 -11.10
N ALA A 516 24.61 12.93 -10.18
CA ALA A 516 24.17 12.58 -8.82
C ALA A 516 22.81 11.86 -8.84
N PRO A 517 22.58 10.86 -7.97
CA PRO A 517 21.30 10.16 -7.92
C PRO A 517 20.15 11.13 -7.63
N ARG A 518 19.04 10.96 -8.34
CA ARG A 518 17.83 11.75 -8.11
C ARG A 518 17.23 11.45 -6.75
N CYS A 519 16.58 12.46 -6.17
CA CYS A 519 15.78 12.30 -4.97
C CYS A 519 14.63 11.34 -5.28
N ALA A 520 14.40 10.36 -4.41
CA ALA A 520 13.29 9.44 -4.55
C ALA A 520 11.95 10.18 -4.36
N ILE A 521 10.98 9.83 -5.19
CA ILE A 521 9.59 10.31 -5.13
C ILE A 521 8.71 9.06 -5.07
N TRP A 522 7.79 9.02 -4.11
CA TRP A 522 6.88 7.88 -3.93
C TRP A 522 5.46 8.30 -4.28
N ASP A 523 4.78 7.48 -5.06
CA ASP A 523 3.38 7.69 -5.39
C ASP A 523 2.48 7.30 -4.22
N MET A 524 1.55 8.19 -3.90
CA MET A 524 0.43 7.88 -3.02
C MET A 524 -0.67 7.27 -3.90
N GLY A 525 -0.49 6.03 -4.33
CA GLY A 525 -1.45 5.32 -5.17
C GLY A 525 -2.61 4.75 -4.35
N MET A 526 -3.79 4.60 -4.96
CA MET A 526 -4.88 3.81 -4.36
C MET A 526 -4.45 2.35 -4.19
N PRO A 527 -5.01 1.58 -3.23
CA PRO A 527 -4.64 0.19 -2.99
C PRO A 527 -4.58 -0.62 -4.30
N ALA A 528 -3.50 -1.40 -4.45
CA ALA A 528 -3.23 -2.18 -5.66
C ALA A 528 -4.35 -3.19 -5.95
N LEU A 529 -4.99 -3.71 -4.91
CA LEU A 529 -6.18 -4.57 -4.98
C LEU A 529 -7.27 -4.02 -5.92
N PHE A 530 -7.47 -2.70 -5.95
CA PHE A 530 -8.51 -2.06 -6.75
C PHE A 530 -8.03 -1.58 -8.13
N PHE A 531 -6.76 -1.80 -8.48
CA PHE A 531 -6.22 -1.44 -9.79
C PHE A 531 -7.08 -1.93 -10.97
N PRO A 532 -7.59 -3.18 -10.97
CA PRO A 532 -8.39 -3.63 -12.09
C PRO A 532 -9.75 -2.92 -12.22
N TYR A 533 -10.33 -2.47 -11.12
CA TYR A 533 -11.55 -1.66 -11.15
C TYR A 533 -11.29 -0.29 -11.76
N ARG A 534 -10.13 0.31 -11.46
CA ARG A 534 -9.69 1.58 -12.05
C ARG A 534 -9.45 1.46 -13.56
N LEU A 535 -8.89 0.34 -14.03
CA LEU A 535 -8.74 0.09 -15.48
C LEU A 535 -10.10 -0.07 -16.17
N TYR A 536 -11.06 -0.73 -15.52
CA TYR A 536 -12.41 -0.82 -16.06
C TYR A 536 -13.09 0.56 -16.12
N ASP A 537 -12.94 1.36 -15.07
CA ASP A 537 -13.45 2.73 -15.06
C ASP A 537 -12.77 3.62 -16.11
N GLN A 538 -11.48 3.40 -16.40
CA GLN A 538 -10.77 4.09 -17.49
C GLN A 538 -11.47 3.85 -18.83
N MET A 539 -11.86 2.60 -19.12
CA MET A 539 -12.60 2.33 -20.36
C MET A 539 -13.97 3.01 -20.39
N LEU A 540 -14.68 3.03 -19.26
CA LEU A 540 -15.95 3.74 -19.17
C LEU A 540 -15.75 5.22 -19.45
N TRP A 541 -14.70 5.81 -18.89
CA TRP A 541 -14.30 7.19 -19.15
C TRP A 541 -14.02 7.44 -20.63
N ASP A 542 -13.21 6.60 -21.27
CA ASP A 542 -12.86 6.71 -22.70
C ASP A 542 -14.08 6.56 -23.61
N GLU A 543 -15.09 5.79 -23.19
CA GLU A 543 -16.39 5.64 -23.86
C GLU A 543 -17.40 6.75 -23.52
N GLY A 544 -17.05 7.71 -22.66
CA GLY A 544 -17.92 8.80 -22.21
C GLY A 544 -19.05 8.34 -21.28
N LYS A 545 -18.87 7.22 -20.57
CA LYS A 545 -19.84 6.62 -19.65
C LYS A 545 -19.54 7.00 -18.18
N PRO A 546 -20.59 7.10 -17.33
CA PRO A 546 -20.40 7.36 -15.91
C PRO A 546 -19.77 6.16 -15.19
N TRP A 547 -19.17 6.41 -14.03
CA TRP A 547 -18.74 5.35 -13.11
C TRP A 547 -19.93 4.48 -12.68
N THR A 548 -19.73 3.16 -12.61
CA THR A 548 -20.82 2.19 -12.38
C THR A 548 -20.71 1.37 -11.10
N GLY A 549 -19.78 1.65 -10.18
CA GLY A 549 -19.56 0.78 -9.02
C GLY A 549 -18.58 -0.36 -9.27
N GLY A 550 -18.02 -0.44 -10.48
CA GLY A 550 -17.34 -1.64 -10.96
C GLY A 550 -18.32 -2.70 -11.45
N VAL A 551 -17.90 -3.96 -11.44
CA VAL A 551 -18.69 -5.08 -11.94
C VAL A 551 -19.74 -5.46 -10.88
N ASP A 552 -20.87 -4.74 -10.82
CA ASP A 552 -21.92 -5.04 -9.84
C ASP A 552 -22.64 -6.37 -10.15
N ARG A 553 -22.86 -7.14 -9.09
CA ARG A 553 -23.40 -8.50 -9.05
C ARG A 553 -24.94 -8.55 -8.99
N SER A 554 -25.65 -7.41 -9.12
CA SER A 554 -27.08 -7.35 -8.76
C SER A 554 -28.03 -6.70 -9.78
N ALA A 555 -27.55 -5.96 -10.79
CA ALA A 555 -28.44 -5.29 -11.75
C ALA A 555 -28.49 -6.03 -13.10
N GLN A 556 -29.70 -6.35 -13.57
CA GLN A 556 -30.01 -6.99 -14.88
C GLN A 556 -29.64 -6.15 -16.13
N GLY A 557 -28.63 -5.27 -16.05
CA GLY A 557 -28.19 -4.44 -17.16
C GLY A 557 -26.78 -3.82 -17.04
N GLY A 558 -26.00 -4.19 -16.02
CA GLY A 558 -24.59 -3.78 -15.89
C GLY A 558 -23.66 -4.78 -16.58
N ALA A 559 -22.67 -4.27 -17.32
CA ALA A 559 -21.58 -5.01 -17.96
C ALA A 559 -21.06 -6.21 -17.14
N GLY A 560 -21.09 -7.41 -17.72
CA GLY A 560 -20.56 -8.62 -17.09
C GLY A 560 -19.03 -8.68 -17.08
N TRP A 561 -18.46 -9.56 -16.25
CA TRP A 561 -17.02 -9.87 -16.15
C TRP A 561 -16.30 -10.13 -17.50
N ALA A 562 -17.05 -10.44 -18.57
CA ALA A 562 -16.55 -10.55 -19.93
C ALA A 562 -16.03 -9.21 -20.50
N GLU A 563 -16.70 -8.09 -20.22
CA GLU A 563 -16.27 -6.75 -20.69
C GLU A 563 -15.03 -6.28 -19.92
N TYR A 564 -14.95 -6.60 -18.63
CA TYR A 564 -13.76 -6.42 -17.79
C TYR A 564 -12.56 -7.26 -18.28
N SER A 565 -12.77 -8.53 -18.62
CA SER A 565 -11.69 -9.40 -19.10
C SER A 565 -11.16 -8.93 -20.46
N ALA A 566 -12.04 -8.41 -21.32
CA ALA A 566 -11.67 -7.76 -22.56
C ALA A 566 -10.92 -6.43 -22.34
N ALA A 567 -11.25 -5.68 -21.28
CA ALA A 567 -10.54 -4.45 -20.87
C ALA A 567 -9.09 -4.73 -20.48
N MET A 568 -8.90 -5.69 -19.57
CA MET A 568 -7.58 -6.14 -19.13
C MET A 568 -6.74 -6.65 -20.30
N ALA A 569 -7.35 -7.39 -21.23
CA ALA A 569 -6.67 -7.87 -22.44
C ALA A 569 -6.30 -6.75 -23.43
N ARG A 570 -7.09 -5.67 -23.53
CA ARG A 570 -6.78 -4.52 -24.39
C ARG A 570 -5.67 -3.66 -23.81
N HIS A 571 -5.71 -3.34 -22.51
CA HIS A 571 -4.69 -2.51 -21.87
C HIS A 571 -3.35 -3.22 -21.64
N THR A 572 -3.33 -4.54 -21.47
CA THR A 572 -2.06 -5.31 -21.50
C THR A 572 -1.37 -5.29 -22.87
N HIS A 573 -2.13 -5.02 -23.94
CA HIS A 573 -1.58 -4.80 -25.29
C HIS A 573 -1.12 -3.35 -25.55
N GLU A 574 -1.61 -2.37 -24.80
CA GLU A 574 -1.35 -0.93 -25.01
C GLU A 574 -0.35 -0.32 -24.02
N LEU A 575 -0.19 -0.91 -22.82
CA LEU A 575 0.86 -0.55 -21.86
C LEU A 575 2.21 -1.10 -22.34
N GLY A 576 2.79 -0.44 -23.34
CA GLY A 576 4.18 -0.58 -23.72
C GLY A 576 5.15 -0.02 -22.67
N ASP A 577 5.04 -0.42 -21.41
CA ASP A 577 6.03 -0.08 -20.37
C ASP A 577 7.07 -1.23 -20.24
N PRO A 578 8.33 -1.01 -20.64
CA PRO A 578 9.39 -2.03 -20.60
C PRO A 578 9.98 -2.13 -19.19
N LEU A 579 9.24 -2.63 -18.21
CA LEU A 579 9.80 -2.87 -16.87
C LEU A 579 10.41 -4.27 -16.77
N VAL A 580 11.66 -4.32 -17.25
CA VAL A 580 12.80 -5.21 -16.96
C VAL A 580 12.43 -6.60 -16.39
N PRO A 581 12.64 -7.70 -17.15
CA PRO A 581 12.61 -9.05 -16.60
C PRO A 581 13.56 -9.14 -15.39
N PRO A 582 13.30 -9.96 -14.37
CA PRO A 582 14.24 -10.12 -13.26
C PRO A 582 15.63 -10.47 -13.82
N VAL A 583 16.61 -9.58 -13.61
CA VAL A 583 17.96 -9.76 -14.13
C VAL A 583 18.67 -10.78 -13.25
N GLY A 584 19.02 -11.94 -13.81
CA GLY A 584 19.88 -12.91 -13.14
C GLY A 584 19.19 -13.95 -12.25
N LEU A 585 17.97 -14.39 -12.60
CA LEU A 585 17.40 -15.60 -11.98
C LEU A 585 18.33 -16.79 -12.22
N LYS A 586 18.48 -17.61 -11.18
CA LYS A 586 19.34 -18.80 -11.22
C LYS A 586 18.72 -19.84 -12.17
N ASP A 587 19.47 -20.26 -13.18
CA ASP A 587 19.08 -21.39 -14.02
C ASP A 587 19.27 -22.71 -13.27
N ILE A 588 18.29 -23.61 -13.39
CA ILE A 588 18.40 -24.96 -12.86
C ILE A 588 19.08 -25.86 -13.90
N SER A 589 20.11 -26.58 -13.47
CA SER A 589 20.78 -27.55 -14.32
C SER A 589 19.90 -28.77 -14.53
N THR A 590 19.63 -29.12 -15.79
CA THR A 590 18.95 -30.37 -16.16
C THR A 590 19.79 -31.63 -15.88
N ALA A 591 21.09 -31.48 -15.58
CA ALA A 591 22.00 -32.61 -15.35
C ALA A 591 22.18 -32.96 -13.86
N THR A 592 21.97 -32.01 -12.95
CA THR A 592 22.15 -32.18 -11.50
C THR A 592 21.20 -31.27 -10.73
N VAL A 593 20.02 -31.82 -10.39
CA VAL A 593 19.05 -31.18 -9.49
C VAL A 593 19.47 -31.45 -8.04
N THR A 594 19.47 -30.41 -7.22
CA THR A 594 19.83 -30.45 -5.80
C THR A 594 18.61 -30.21 -4.92
N LEU A 595 18.73 -30.45 -3.61
CA LEU A 595 17.68 -30.09 -2.64
C LEU A 595 17.36 -28.59 -2.65
N ALA A 596 18.34 -27.73 -2.94
CA ALA A 596 18.14 -26.29 -2.97
C ALA A 596 17.32 -25.82 -4.19
N ASP A 597 17.26 -26.63 -5.25
CA ASP A 597 16.45 -26.33 -6.44
C ASP A 597 14.97 -26.67 -6.22
N ASP A 598 14.64 -27.38 -5.14
CA ASP A 598 13.28 -27.70 -4.70
C ASP A 598 12.88 -26.90 -3.43
N ALA A 599 13.72 -25.95 -3.04
CA ALA A 599 13.54 -25.10 -1.88
C ALA A 599 12.69 -23.87 -2.18
N TYR A 600 12.36 -23.07 -1.17
CA TYR A 600 11.58 -21.85 -1.37
C TYR A 600 12.35 -20.77 -2.15
N HIS A 601 11.77 -20.26 -3.25
CA HIS A 601 12.45 -19.42 -4.24
C HIS A 601 12.22 -17.92 -4.09
N LEU A 602 11.37 -17.47 -3.16
CA LEU A 602 10.98 -16.06 -3.07
C LEU A 602 12.17 -15.09 -2.97
N GLN A 603 13.28 -15.53 -2.35
CA GLN A 603 14.48 -14.72 -2.21
C GLN A 603 15.13 -14.36 -3.55
N ASP A 604 15.02 -15.21 -4.57
CA ASP A 604 15.59 -14.98 -5.91
C ASP A 604 14.84 -13.87 -6.67
N TYR A 605 13.65 -13.51 -6.19
CA TYR A 605 12.80 -12.46 -6.76
C TYR A 605 12.89 -11.13 -6.01
N ARG A 606 13.81 -10.99 -5.04
CA ARG A 606 14.00 -9.74 -4.29
C ARG A 606 14.30 -8.56 -5.22
N GLY A 607 13.46 -7.53 -5.15
CA GLY A 607 13.58 -6.32 -5.97
C GLY A 607 13.00 -6.45 -7.38
N ALA A 608 12.41 -7.60 -7.73
CA ALA A 608 11.67 -7.72 -8.98
C ALA A 608 10.35 -6.90 -8.91
N SER A 609 9.86 -6.41 -10.05
CA SER A 609 8.54 -5.77 -10.12
C SER A 609 7.42 -6.81 -10.00
N HIS A 610 6.18 -6.39 -9.74
CA HIS A 610 4.99 -7.26 -9.78
C HIS A 610 5.01 -8.42 -8.75
N MET A 611 5.68 -8.24 -7.61
CA MET A 611 5.79 -9.27 -6.55
C MET A 611 4.45 -9.71 -5.95
N PHE A 612 3.42 -8.88 -6.07
CA PHE A 612 2.04 -9.27 -5.75
C PHE A 612 1.62 -10.57 -6.47
N TRP A 613 2.08 -10.78 -7.71
CA TRP A 613 1.77 -11.95 -8.52
C TRP A 613 2.72 -13.12 -8.31
N TYR A 614 3.58 -13.06 -7.28
CA TYR A 614 4.43 -14.19 -6.94
C TYR A 614 3.59 -15.36 -6.44
N THR A 615 3.79 -16.54 -7.00
CA THR A 615 3.13 -17.77 -6.57
C THR A 615 4.14 -18.90 -6.51
N GLU A 616 3.98 -19.77 -5.53
CA GLU A 616 4.82 -20.94 -5.35
C GLU A 616 4.05 -22.05 -4.63
N TRP A 617 4.18 -23.29 -5.08
CA TRP A 617 3.53 -24.42 -4.42
C TRP A 617 4.30 -25.73 -4.58
N TRP A 618 4.22 -26.57 -3.54
CA TRP A 618 4.66 -27.96 -3.58
C TRP A 618 3.44 -28.86 -3.67
N TYR A 619 3.38 -29.71 -4.69
CA TYR A 619 2.27 -30.63 -4.92
C TYR A 619 2.74 -32.08 -4.74
N PHE A 620 1.92 -32.89 -4.07
CA PHE A 620 2.13 -34.32 -3.88
C PHE A 620 0.86 -35.07 -4.23
N ASN A 621 0.99 -36.22 -4.89
CA ASN A 621 -0.12 -37.17 -5.02
C ASN A 621 0.29 -38.60 -4.66
N TRP A 622 -0.71 -39.45 -4.49
CA TRP A 622 -0.53 -40.87 -4.27
C TRP A 622 -1.66 -41.68 -4.92
N VAL A 623 -1.34 -42.91 -5.31
CA VAL A 623 -2.29 -43.88 -5.86
C VAL A 623 -2.03 -45.22 -5.19
N ASP A 624 -3.05 -45.79 -4.53
CA ASP A 624 -3.00 -47.15 -4.05
C ASP A 624 -3.44 -48.12 -5.17
N PRO A 625 -2.52 -48.89 -5.77
CA PRO A 625 -2.85 -49.80 -6.86
C PRO A 625 -3.78 -50.95 -6.43
N LYS A 626 -3.90 -51.23 -5.12
CA LYS A 626 -4.73 -52.33 -4.60
C LYS A 626 -6.21 -51.94 -4.56
N SER A 627 -6.50 -50.77 -4.00
CA SER A 627 -7.89 -50.29 -3.87
C SER A 627 -8.34 -49.39 -5.01
N GLY A 628 -7.40 -48.84 -5.79
CA GLY A 628 -7.67 -47.81 -6.80
C GLY A 628 -7.99 -46.44 -6.21
N LYS A 629 -7.88 -46.26 -4.89
CA LYS A 629 -7.99 -44.96 -4.23
C LYS A 629 -6.77 -44.12 -4.53
N SER A 630 -6.95 -42.82 -4.62
CA SER A 630 -5.86 -41.87 -4.81
C SER A 630 -6.12 -40.59 -4.04
N GLY A 631 -5.11 -39.75 -3.90
CA GLY A 631 -5.27 -38.43 -3.30
C GLY A 631 -4.11 -37.51 -3.59
N MET A 632 -4.30 -36.24 -3.27
CA MET A 632 -3.30 -35.19 -3.43
C MET A 632 -3.30 -34.24 -2.23
N VAL A 633 -2.17 -33.56 -2.05
CA VAL A 633 -2.01 -32.45 -1.11
C VAL A 633 -1.09 -31.40 -1.70
N THR A 634 -1.42 -30.12 -1.52
CA THR A 634 -0.54 -29.00 -1.90
C THR A 634 -0.29 -28.07 -0.74
N PHE A 635 0.95 -27.58 -0.65
CA PHE A 635 1.36 -26.46 0.19
C PHE A 635 1.63 -25.28 -0.75
N ALA A 636 0.79 -24.25 -0.72
CA ALA A 636 0.90 -23.14 -1.65
C ALA A 636 1.05 -21.80 -0.93
N ALA A 637 1.79 -20.88 -1.54
CA ALA A 637 1.95 -19.50 -1.13
C ALA A 637 1.71 -18.59 -2.35
N VAL A 638 0.73 -17.70 -2.24
CA VAL A 638 0.43 -16.64 -3.21
C VAL A 638 0.72 -15.31 -2.54
N ASN A 639 1.41 -14.41 -3.26
CA ASN A 639 1.92 -13.15 -2.74
C ASN A 639 2.76 -13.37 -1.46
N GLY A 640 3.77 -14.25 -1.55
CA GLY A 640 4.59 -14.65 -0.40
C GLY A 640 5.38 -13.52 0.28
N THR A 641 5.49 -12.36 -0.38
CA THR A 641 6.09 -11.15 0.21
C THR A 641 5.17 -10.38 1.14
N ASP A 642 3.86 -10.61 1.05
CA ASP A 642 2.83 -9.94 1.82
C ASP A 642 2.92 -8.41 1.81
N ILE A 643 3.37 -7.86 0.66
CA ILE A 643 3.69 -6.43 0.49
C ILE A 643 2.46 -5.55 0.75
N ASP A 644 1.27 -6.11 0.62
CA ASP A 644 -0.03 -5.47 0.76
C ASP A 644 -1.01 -6.24 1.66
N LEU A 645 -0.50 -7.10 2.56
CA LEU A 645 -1.31 -7.93 3.47
C LEU A 645 -2.29 -8.90 2.78
N CYS A 646 -2.11 -9.14 1.47
CA CYS A 646 -2.89 -10.08 0.68
C CYS A 646 -2.15 -11.41 0.46
N GLY A 647 -1.08 -11.67 1.24
CA GLY A 647 -0.35 -12.94 1.22
C GLY A 647 -1.23 -14.07 1.74
N VAL A 648 -1.55 -15.01 0.86
CA VAL A 648 -2.38 -16.17 1.20
C VAL A 648 -1.56 -17.42 1.05
N VAL A 649 -1.59 -18.26 2.08
CA VAL A 649 -1.08 -19.63 1.98
C VAL A 649 -2.25 -20.57 2.05
N SER A 650 -2.15 -21.71 1.35
CA SER A 650 -3.21 -22.71 1.39
C SER A 650 -2.68 -24.12 1.49
N LEU A 651 -3.41 -24.93 2.25
CA LEU A 651 -3.32 -26.38 2.24
C LEU A 651 -4.54 -26.91 1.48
N ASN A 652 -4.30 -27.53 0.33
CA ASN A 652 -5.37 -28.13 -0.45
C ASN A 652 -5.19 -29.65 -0.43
N ALA A 653 -6.25 -30.40 -0.13
CA ALA A 653 -6.20 -31.86 -0.09
C ALA A 653 -7.45 -32.49 -0.71
N ALA A 654 -7.26 -33.44 -1.62
CA ALA A 654 -8.35 -34.21 -2.22
C ALA A 654 -8.09 -35.70 -2.12
N VAL A 655 -9.14 -36.49 -1.85
CA VAL A 655 -9.10 -37.95 -1.86
C VAL A 655 -10.21 -38.48 -2.77
N PHE A 656 -9.83 -39.37 -3.68
CA PHE A 656 -10.65 -39.98 -4.71
C PHE A 656 -10.90 -41.45 -4.35
N ASP A 657 -12.16 -41.80 -4.09
CA ASP A 657 -12.59 -43.18 -3.84
C ASP A 657 -13.61 -43.62 -4.89
N PRO A 658 -13.16 -44.17 -6.04
CA PRO A 658 -14.05 -44.56 -7.13
C PRO A 658 -14.97 -45.75 -6.76
N GLY A 659 -14.60 -46.54 -5.74
CA GLY A 659 -15.38 -47.69 -5.27
C GLY A 659 -16.24 -47.40 -4.02
N GLY A 660 -16.25 -46.17 -3.52
CA GLY A 660 -16.85 -45.82 -2.22
C GLY A 660 -17.45 -44.42 -2.18
N SER A 661 -16.91 -43.54 -1.32
CA SER A 661 -17.53 -42.25 -0.95
C SER A 661 -17.49 -41.15 -2.01
N GLY A 662 -16.89 -41.39 -3.18
CA GLY A 662 -16.70 -40.35 -4.19
C GLY A 662 -15.43 -39.52 -3.93
N VAL A 663 -15.52 -38.20 -4.09
CA VAL A 663 -14.41 -37.26 -3.90
C VAL A 663 -14.61 -36.49 -2.60
N THR A 664 -13.58 -36.48 -1.74
CA THR A 664 -13.53 -35.59 -0.58
C THR A 664 -12.48 -34.52 -0.83
N LEU A 665 -12.87 -33.25 -0.79
CA LEU A 665 -12.00 -32.10 -1.03
C LEU A 665 -12.00 -31.15 0.18
N LYS A 666 -10.81 -30.68 0.54
CA LYS A 666 -10.57 -29.66 1.56
C LYS A 666 -9.58 -28.63 1.04
N MET A 667 -9.83 -27.37 1.37
CA MET A 667 -9.05 -26.22 0.99
C MET A 667 -9.03 -25.26 2.17
N ASP A 668 -7.90 -25.20 2.85
CA ASP A 668 -7.73 -24.39 4.04
C ASP A 668 -6.82 -23.22 3.68
N TYR A 669 -7.25 -22.01 4.00
CA TYR A 669 -6.54 -20.79 3.66
C TYR A 669 -6.09 -20.08 4.94
N HIS A 670 -4.83 -19.69 4.99
CA HIS A 670 -4.21 -19.06 6.15
C HIS A 670 -3.42 -17.82 5.75
N SER A 671 -3.10 -17.00 6.75
CA SER A 671 -2.20 -15.86 6.57
C SER A 671 -0.77 -16.35 6.34
N ILE A 672 0.01 -15.60 5.55
CA ILE A 672 1.46 -15.84 5.40
C ILE A 672 2.20 -15.91 6.75
N SER A 673 1.67 -15.28 7.80
CA SER A 673 2.27 -15.30 9.15
C SER A 673 2.26 -16.69 9.79
N GLU A 674 1.42 -17.60 9.30
CA GLU A 674 1.32 -19.00 9.73
C GLU A 674 2.13 -19.95 8.83
N PHE A 675 2.97 -19.38 7.95
CA PHE A 675 3.78 -20.08 6.97
C PHE A 675 5.27 -19.82 7.15
N TRP A 676 6.05 -20.87 6.92
CA TRP A 676 7.48 -20.78 6.79
C TRP A 676 7.96 -21.84 5.81
N ALA A 677 8.89 -21.48 4.92
CA ALA A 677 9.55 -22.43 4.04
C ALA A 677 11.06 -22.16 3.97
N SER A 678 11.83 -23.22 3.84
CA SER A 678 13.29 -23.18 3.81
C SER A 678 13.81 -22.82 2.42
N ALA A 679 14.78 -21.90 2.35
CA ALA A 679 15.50 -21.56 1.11
C ALA A 679 16.61 -22.57 0.73
N ALA A 680 16.79 -23.65 1.50
CA ALA A 680 17.85 -24.64 1.27
C ALA A 680 17.34 -26.04 0.86
N ARG A 681 16.05 -26.33 1.09
CA ARG A 681 15.37 -27.59 0.79
C ARG A 681 13.86 -27.42 1.01
N ALA A 682 13.04 -28.35 0.50
CA ALA A 682 11.58 -28.40 0.65
C ALA A 682 11.08 -28.66 2.09
N ASP A 683 11.61 -27.96 3.10
CA ASP A 683 11.02 -27.95 4.44
C ASP A 683 9.99 -26.82 4.50
N VAL A 684 8.73 -27.17 4.76
CA VAL A 684 7.60 -26.23 4.82
C VAL A 684 6.79 -26.46 6.10
N THR A 685 6.37 -25.37 6.74
CA THR A 685 5.38 -25.38 7.83
C THR A 685 4.24 -24.45 7.46
N LEU A 686 3.00 -24.94 7.54
CA LEU A 686 1.77 -24.19 7.22
C LEU A 686 0.70 -24.58 8.24
N PHE A 687 0.37 -23.67 9.17
CA PHE A 687 -0.66 -23.89 10.19
C PHE A 687 -0.54 -25.25 10.93
N GLY A 688 0.67 -25.59 11.38
CA GLY A 688 0.95 -26.86 12.07
C GLY A 688 1.13 -28.08 11.14
N ASN A 689 0.79 -27.98 9.86
CA ASN A 689 1.12 -28.96 8.83
C ASN A 689 2.58 -28.83 8.41
N THR A 690 3.22 -29.94 8.03
CA THR A 690 4.65 -29.95 7.72
C THR A 690 4.99 -30.80 6.51
N LEU A 691 5.82 -30.26 5.62
CA LEU A 691 6.64 -31.00 4.68
C LEU A 691 8.08 -30.98 5.18
N ARG A 692 8.76 -32.12 5.19
CA ARG A 692 10.15 -32.25 5.68
C ARG A 692 10.97 -33.14 4.78
N VAL A 693 12.14 -32.65 4.39
CA VAL A 693 13.16 -33.43 3.70
C VAL A 693 13.96 -34.24 4.71
N ILE A 694 13.91 -35.56 4.59
CA ILE A 694 14.73 -36.48 5.42
C ILE A 694 16.12 -36.62 4.78
N ASP A 695 16.15 -36.87 3.48
CA ASP A 695 17.34 -36.89 2.63
C ASP A 695 16.95 -36.59 1.18
N ALA A 696 17.93 -36.56 0.25
CA ALA A 696 17.71 -36.20 -1.15
C ALA A 696 16.70 -37.10 -1.90
N GLY A 697 16.43 -38.31 -1.40
CA GLY A 697 15.46 -39.23 -1.98
C GLY A 697 14.23 -39.45 -1.12
N THR A 698 14.12 -38.85 0.06
CA THR A 698 13.07 -39.22 1.04
C THR A 698 12.45 -38.00 1.70
N TYR A 699 11.16 -37.78 1.44
CA TYR A 699 10.37 -36.68 2.00
C TYR A 699 9.28 -37.22 2.93
N GLN A 700 9.00 -36.51 4.01
CA GLN A 700 7.92 -36.81 4.95
C GLN A 700 6.95 -35.65 4.98
N LEU A 701 5.66 -35.95 4.81
CA LEU A 701 4.59 -34.97 4.96
C LEU A 701 3.62 -35.38 6.08
N LYS A 702 3.13 -34.37 6.79
CA LYS A 702 2.03 -34.46 7.74
C LYS A 702 1.07 -33.32 7.45
N ALA A 703 -0.16 -33.66 7.10
CA ALA A 703 -1.18 -32.69 6.74
C ALA A 703 -2.53 -33.12 7.33
N THR A 704 -3.24 -32.18 7.93
CA THR A 704 -4.57 -32.35 8.52
C THR A 704 -5.39 -31.14 8.14
N SER A 705 -6.55 -31.36 7.53
CA SER A 705 -7.48 -30.28 7.23
C SER A 705 -8.00 -29.65 8.51
N GLU A 706 -8.38 -28.37 8.47
CA GLU A 706 -8.80 -27.61 9.66
C GLU A 706 -9.96 -28.29 10.41
N ASP A 707 -10.90 -28.88 9.68
CA ASP A 707 -12.03 -29.62 10.23
C ASP A 707 -11.72 -31.08 10.59
N GLY A 708 -10.49 -31.53 10.38
CA GLY A 708 -10.02 -32.90 10.62
C GLY A 708 -10.59 -33.95 9.66
N THR A 709 -11.35 -33.54 8.63
CA THR A 709 -11.97 -34.46 7.66
C THR A 709 -10.93 -35.27 6.91
N VAL A 710 -9.84 -34.64 6.47
CA VAL A 710 -8.72 -35.30 5.80
C VAL A 710 -7.49 -35.16 6.68
N SER A 711 -6.82 -36.25 7.00
CA SER A 711 -5.52 -36.21 7.68
C SER A 711 -4.60 -37.27 7.09
N MET A 712 -3.32 -36.99 7.02
CA MET A 712 -2.34 -37.89 6.43
C MET A 712 -0.96 -37.71 7.06
N ALA A 713 -0.24 -38.82 7.15
CA ALA A 713 1.18 -38.84 7.48
C ALA A 713 1.86 -39.82 6.52
N LEU A 714 2.56 -39.28 5.52
CA LEU A 714 3.11 -40.05 4.41
C LEU A 714 4.62 -39.84 4.29
N VAL A 715 5.30 -40.88 3.84
CA VAL A 715 6.71 -40.88 3.49
C VAL A 715 6.84 -41.24 2.02
N TYR A 716 7.44 -40.35 1.25
CA TYR A 716 7.72 -40.49 -0.16
C TYR A 716 9.18 -40.86 -0.34
N THR A 717 9.46 -41.97 -1.03
CA THR A 717 10.81 -42.39 -1.40
C THR A 717 10.93 -42.40 -2.92
N GLN A 718 11.85 -41.58 -3.44
CA GLN A 718 12.07 -41.38 -4.86
C GLN A 718 12.38 -42.70 -5.58
N ALA A 719 11.69 -42.92 -6.70
CA ALA A 719 11.86 -44.06 -7.60
C ALA A 719 12.34 -43.65 -9.01
N ASP A 720 12.26 -42.35 -9.34
CA ASP A 720 12.85 -41.74 -10.54
C ASP A 720 13.52 -40.40 -10.25
N ALA A 721 14.57 -40.10 -11.02
CA ALA A 721 15.37 -38.89 -10.83
C ALA A 721 14.58 -37.62 -11.24
N PRO A 722 14.83 -36.47 -10.58
CA PRO A 722 14.13 -35.22 -10.86
C PRO A 722 14.20 -34.78 -12.33
N GLN A 723 13.15 -34.15 -12.84
CA GLN A 723 13.07 -33.58 -14.18
C GLN A 723 12.65 -32.10 -14.15
N VAL A 724 13.42 -31.25 -14.81
CA VAL A 724 13.07 -29.83 -14.99
C VAL A 724 12.24 -29.72 -16.27
N LEU A 725 10.94 -29.46 -16.14
CA LEU A 725 10.02 -29.38 -17.28
C LEU A 725 9.78 -27.94 -17.75
N ALA A 726 9.93 -26.96 -16.86
CA ALA A 726 10.03 -25.55 -17.20
C ALA A 726 11.08 -24.86 -16.31
N ASN A 727 11.94 -24.03 -16.91
CA ASN A 727 12.92 -23.24 -16.19
C ASN A 727 12.85 -21.81 -16.71
N ASN A 728 12.40 -20.87 -15.86
CA ASN A 728 12.37 -19.45 -16.17
C ASN A 728 11.62 -19.13 -17.48
N VAL A 729 10.52 -19.84 -17.75
CA VAL A 729 9.72 -19.72 -18.97
C VAL A 729 8.84 -18.48 -18.89
N HIS A 730 8.94 -17.61 -19.90
CA HIS A 730 8.13 -16.39 -19.94
C HIS A 730 6.65 -16.69 -20.22
N GLY A 731 5.77 -15.94 -19.53
CA GLY A 731 4.31 -15.98 -19.70
C GLY A 731 3.82 -15.08 -20.84
N THR A 732 2.57 -14.62 -20.77
CA THR A 732 1.98 -13.79 -21.84
C THR A 732 2.59 -12.39 -21.88
N SER A 733 2.95 -11.84 -20.71
CA SER A 733 3.59 -10.53 -20.57
C SER A 733 5.10 -10.65 -20.28
N PRO A 734 5.94 -9.66 -20.66
CA PRO A 734 7.40 -9.72 -20.44
C PRO A 734 7.86 -9.88 -18.97
N TRP A 735 7.03 -9.46 -18.01
CA TRP A 735 7.30 -9.58 -16.57
C TRP A 735 6.88 -10.94 -15.99
N GLU A 736 6.07 -11.72 -16.72
CA GLU A 736 5.61 -13.03 -16.31
C GLU A 736 6.71 -14.07 -16.54
N ILE A 737 6.98 -14.90 -15.53
CA ILE A 737 8.00 -15.94 -15.58
C ILE A 737 7.65 -17.09 -14.64
N SER A 738 7.70 -18.31 -15.16
CA SER A 738 7.34 -19.54 -14.47
C SER A 738 8.38 -20.65 -14.58
N SER A 739 8.47 -21.43 -13.52
CA SER A 739 9.34 -22.61 -13.43
C SER A 739 8.56 -23.78 -12.85
N TRP A 740 8.89 -24.99 -13.32
CA TRP A 740 8.25 -26.24 -12.95
C TRP A 740 9.29 -27.35 -12.87
N LEU A 741 9.50 -27.85 -11.65
CA LEU A 741 10.41 -28.93 -11.32
C LEU A 741 9.59 -30.14 -10.85
N VAL A 742 9.68 -31.25 -11.59
CA VAL A 742 9.15 -32.53 -11.14
C VAL A 742 10.24 -33.23 -10.34
N TYR A 743 10.25 -33.05 -9.02
CA TYR A 743 11.30 -33.58 -8.15
C TYR A 743 11.22 -35.09 -7.96
N MET A 744 10.02 -35.65 -7.90
CA MET A 744 9.80 -37.09 -7.87
C MET A 744 8.77 -37.49 -8.94
N PRO A 745 9.21 -37.63 -10.22
CA PRO A 745 8.35 -38.15 -11.29
C PRO A 745 7.73 -39.51 -10.94
N SER A 746 8.44 -40.29 -10.13
CA SER A 746 7.95 -41.50 -9.51
C SER A 746 8.47 -41.64 -8.09
N ALA A 747 7.61 -42.03 -7.17
CA ALA A 747 7.94 -42.33 -5.78
C ALA A 747 7.17 -43.57 -5.27
N ARG A 748 7.70 -44.18 -4.20
CA ARG A 748 7.00 -45.15 -3.35
C ARG A 748 6.49 -44.44 -2.11
N VAL A 749 5.21 -44.62 -1.79
CA VAL A 749 4.53 -43.93 -0.69
C VAL A 749 4.13 -44.94 0.38
N ASN A 750 4.52 -44.64 1.62
CA ASN A 750 4.14 -45.42 2.80
C ASN A 750 3.57 -44.50 3.88
N GLY A 751 2.59 -44.99 4.64
CA GLY A 751 1.99 -44.25 5.74
C GLY A 751 0.50 -44.49 5.82
N TRP A 752 -0.24 -43.46 6.25
CA TRP A 752 -1.68 -43.55 6.38
C TRP A 752 -2.36 -42.24 5.96
N VAL A 753 -3.60 -42.39 5.50
CA VAL A 753 -4.54 -41.30 5.25
C VAL A 753 -5.84 -41.62 5.96
N THR A 754 -6.46 -40.67 6.63
CA THR A 754 -7.81 -40.79 7.17
C THR A 754 -8.75 -39.85 6.44
N VAL A 755 -9.93 -40.35 6.08
CA VAL A 755 -11.02 -39.56 5.52
C VAL A 755 -12.27 -39.79 6.36
N ASN A 756 -12.84 -38.74 6.94
CA ASN A 756 -13.98 -38.83 7.85
C ASN A 756 -13.77 -39.86 8.99
N GLY A 757 -12.55 -39.92 9.52
CA GLY A 757 -12.16 -40.87 10.58
C GLY A 757 -11.91 -42.32 10.11
N GLN A 758 -12.10 -42.64 8.83
CA GLN A 758 -11.75 -43.95 8.27
C GLN A 758 -10.31 -43.95 7.75
N GLN A 759 -9.47 -44.84 8.27
CA GLN A 759 -8.07 -44.97 7.88
C GLN A 759 -7.86 -45.83 6.63
N ILE A 760 -6.93 -45.39 5.78
CA ILE A 760 -6.39 -46.04 4.59
C ILE A 760 -4.89 -46.19 4.84
N ASP A 761 -4.41 -47.43 4.93
CA ASP A 761 -2.99 -47.72 5.06
C ASP A 761 -2.35 -47.82 3.67
N LEU A 762 -1.37 -46.97 3.41
CA LEU A 762 -0.59 -46.98 2.17
C LEU A 762 0.69 -47.77 2.41
N VAL A 763 0.84 -48.86 1.65
CA VAL A 763 2.01 -49.73 1.68
C VAL A 763 2.50 -49.94 0.27
N ASP A 764 3.65 -49.35 -0.03
CA ASP A 764 4.26 -49.32 -1.36
C ASP A 764 3.30 -48.79 -2.44
N ALA A 765 2.55 -47.75 -2.09
CA ALA A 765 1.69 -47.04 -3.03
C ALA A 765 2.55 -46.22 -4.02
N THR A 766 1.98 -45.86 -5.16
CA THR A 766 2.64 -44.99 -6.13
C THR A 766 2.51 -43.54 -5.69
N GLY A 767 3.54 -42.72 -5.88
CA GLY A 767 3.48 -41.27 -5.64
C GLY A 767 4.19 -40.44 -6.70
N TYR A 768 3.93 -39.14 -6.63
CA TYR A 768 4.50 -38.09 -7.48
C TYR A 768 4.67 -36.82 -6.64
N HIS A 769 5.72 -36.03 -6.97
CA HIS A 769 5.94 -34.71 -6.41
C HIS A 769 6.55 -33.76 -7.44
N ASP A 770 5.97 -32.58 -7.55
CA ASP A 770 6.49 -31.42 -8.27
C ASP A 770 6.35 -30.12 -7.47
N HIS A 771 7.05 -29.11 -8.00
CA HIS A 771 7.19 -27.79 -7.43
C HIS A 771 7.16 -26.75 -8.55
N ASP A 772 6.25 -25.79 -8.42
CA ASP A 772 6.12 -24.66 -9.33
C ASP A 772 6.34 -23.35 -8.59
N TRP A 773 7.02 -22.40 -9.23
CA TRP A 773 7.20 -21.06 -8.69
C TRP A 773 7.42 -20.00 -9.77
N GLY A 774 7.12 -18.76 -9.41
CA GLY A 774 7.49 -17.58 -10.15
C GLY A 774 6.44 -16.49 -10.06
N LYS A 775 6.37 -15.62 -11.07
CA LYS A 775 5.44 -14.47 -11.09
C LYS A 775 4.60 -14.54 -12.34
N TRP A 776 3.29 -14.68 -12.20
CA TRP A 776 2.40 -14.57 -13.35
C TRP A 776 0.97 -14.24 -12.94
N PHE A 777 0.26 -13.61 -13.87
CA PHE A 777 -1.17 -13.38 -13.74
C PHE A 777 -1.92 -14.71 -14.01
N LEU A 778 -2.09 -15.53 -12.98
CA LEU A 778 -2.87 -16.79 -13.01
C LEU A 778 -4.23 -16.71 -13.74
N PRO A 779 -5.03 -15.64 -13.63
CA PRO A 779 -6.34 -15.59 -14.30
C PRO A 779 -6.24 -15.46 -15.83
N GLY A 780 -5.10 -14.96 -16.33
CA GLY A 780 -4.83 -14.79 -17.76
C GLY A 780 -4.37 -16.08 -18.44
N ASN A 781 -3.73 -16.98 -17.68
CA ASN A 781 -3.00 -18.14 -18.18
C ASN A 781 -3.75 -19.43 -17.77
N VAL A 782 -4.32 -20.14 -18.76
CA VAL A 782 -4.85 -21.50 -18.56
C VAL A 782 -3.76 -22.52 -18.85
N TRP A 783 -3.82 -23.69 -18.24
CA TRP A 783 -2.96 -24.83 -18.49
C TRP A 783 -3.68 -26.16 -18.26
N ALA A 784 -3.05 -27.23 -18.70
CA ALA A 784 -3.35 -28.60 -18.33
C ALA A 784 -2.04 -29.37 -18.11
N TRP A 785 -2.07 -30.40 -17.28
CA TRP A 785 -0.92 -31.29 -17.09
C TRP A 785 -1.39 -32.73 -16.86
N ALA A 786 -0.51 -33.70 -17.03
CA ALA A 786 -0.79 -35.09 -16.69
C ALA A 786 0.46 -35.83 -16.25
N ALA A 787 0.33 -36.71 -15.25
CA ALA A 787 1.39 -37.57 -14.78
C ALA A 787 0.88 -38.97 -14.38
N PHE A 788 1.69 -39.99 -14.64
CA PHE A 788 1.51 -41.31 -14.05
C PHE A 788 2.85 -42.01 -13.84
N SER A 789 2.90 -42.94 -12.89
CA SER A 789 4.07 -43.80 -12.74
C SER A 789 3.73 -45.21 -12.26
N ASP A 790 4.63 -46.13 -12.54
CA ASP A 790 4.64 -47.50 -12.02
C ASP A 790 6.06 -47.83 -11.56
N PRO A 791 6.37 -47.62 -10.28
CA PRO A 791 7.70 -47.89 -9.71
C PRO A 791 8.14 -49.35 -9.87
N SER A 792 7.20 -50.30 -9.94
CA SER A 792 7.50 -51.73 -10.07
C SER A 792 7.98 -52.10 -11.47
N ARG A 793 7.50 -51.36 -12.49
CA ARG A 793 7.84 -51.55 -13.90
C ARG A 793 8.80 -50.48 -14.44
N GLN A 794 9.22 -49.55 -13.58
CA GLN A 794 10.06 -48.39 -13.92
C GLN A 794 9.50 -47.60 -15.10
N ILE A 795 8.19 -47.33 -15.07
CA ILE A 795 7.48 -46.50 -16.06
C ILE A 795 7.13 -45.17 -15.40
N THR A 796 7.39 -44.07 -16.11
CA THR A 796 7.03 -42.73 -15.64
C THR A 796 6.68 -41.86 -16.84
N PHE A 797 5.71 -40.98 -16.69
CA PHE A 797 5.30 -40.03 -17.70
C PHE A 797 4.81 -38.76 -17.05
N ASP A 798 5.22 -37.62 -17.62
CA ASP A 798 4.83 -36.28 -17.19
C ASP A 798 4.68 -35.39 -18.42
N VAL A 799 3.68 -34.54 -18.47
CA VAL A 799 3.49 -33.57 -19.56
C VAL A 799 2.77 -32.32 -19.07
N GLY A 800 3.27 -31.16 -19.50
CA GLY A 800 2.52 -29.90 -19.46
C GLY A 800 1.88 -29.60 -20.82
N LEU A 801 0.69 -29.01 -20.82
CA LEU A 801 -0.10 -28.65 -22.00
C LEU A 801 -0.57 -27.18 -21.89
N HIS A 802 0.20 -26.29 -22.54
CA HIS A 802 -0.02 -24.88 -22.93
C HIS A 802 -0.76 -23.85 -22.03
N ALA A 803 -0.14 -22.65 -22.00
CA ALA A 803 -0.51 -21.26 -21.61
C ALA A 803 0.12 -20.65 -20.33
N ALA A 804 0.48 -21.42 -19.30
CA ALA A 804 1.40 -20.90 -18.25
C ALA A 804 2.89 -21.01 -18.63
N PHE A 805 3.23 -21.93 -19.54
CA PHE A 805 4.58 -22.22 -20.01
C PHE A 805 4.57 -22.09 -21.54
N GLN A 806 5.13 -21.02 -22.12
CA GLN A 806 5.16 -20.81 -23.58
C GLN A 806 5.81 -21.95 -24.39
N LYS A 807 6.53 -22.87 -23.73
CA LYS A 807 7.09 -24.09 -24.33
C LYS A 807 6.87 -25.26 -23.37
N SER A 808 5.94 -26.16 -23.69
CA SER A 808 5.73 -27.37 -22.86
C SER A 808 6.65 -28.52 -23.30
N VAL A 809 6.91 -29.45 -22.39
CA VAL A 809 7.75 -30.62 -22.61
C VAL A 809 7.07 -31.83 -21.98
N ALA A 810 7.14 -32.99 -22.65
CA ALA A 810 6.75 -34.26 -22.05
C ALA A 810 7.99 -35.12 -21.75
N TYR A 811 7.95 -35.84 -20.64
CA TYR A 811 8.95 -36.80 -20.22
C TYR A 811 8.36 -38.21 -20.22
N PHE A 812 9.13 -39.20 -20.66
CA PHE A 812 8.77 -40.61 -20.51
C PHE A 812 9.99 -41.44 -20.13
N ARG A 813 9.82 -42.28 -19.11
CA ARG A 813 10.80 -43.28 -18.70
C ARG A 813 10.30 -44.70 -18.91
N TYR A 814 11.19 -45.57 -19.39
CA TYR A 814 11.04 -47.02 -19.25
C TYR A 814 12.38 -47.69 -18.92
N GLY A 815 12.53 -48.23 -17.71
CA GLY A 815 13.80 -48.80 -17.25
C GLY A 815 14.90 -47.74 -17.19
N ASP A 816 15.95 -47.90 -17.99
CA ASP A 816 17.04 -46.93 -18.17
C ASP A 816 16.78 -45.95 -19.33
N LEU A 817 15.78 -46.20 -20.18
CA LEU A 817 15.43 -45.31 -21.28
C LEU A 817 14.75 -44.05 -20.72
N ARG A 818 15.25 -42.89 -21.13
CA ARG A 818 14.74 -41.56 -20.79
C ARG A 818 14.47 -40.80 -22.08
N LEU A 819 13.24 -40.36 -22.28
CA LEU A 819 12.80 -39.68 -23.49
C LEU A 819 12.21 -38.33 -23.12
N MET A 820 12.66 -37.31 -23.83
CA MET A 820 12.11 -35.96 -23.78
C MET A 820 11.41 -35.69 -25.12
N PHE A 821 10.20 -35.17 -25.05
CA PHE A 821 9.39 -34.78 -26.20
C PHE A 821 9.13 -33.28 -26.11
N PRO A 822 9.85 -32.43 -26.87
CA PRO A 822 9.57 -31.00 -26.90
C PRO A 822 8.19 -30.73 -27.52
N GLN A 823 7.61 -29.55 -27.26
CA GLN A 823 6.27 -29.13 -27.70
C GLN A 823 5.98 -29.45 -29.18
N GLU A 824 6.94 -29.23 -30.07
CA GLU A 824 6.81 -29.45 -31.51
C GLU A 824 6.69 -30.93 -31.92
N SER A 825 6.96 -31.84 -30.97
CA SER A 825 7.09 -33.27 -31.22
C SER A 825 5.93 -34.09 -30.68
N PHE A 826 4.94 -33.44 -30.06
CA PHE A 826 3.73 -34.10 -29.56
C PHE A 826 2.45 -33.33 -29.87
N ASN A 827 1.34 -34.06 -29.89
CA ASN A 827 0.00 -33.52 -30.04
C ASN A 827 -0.94 -34.14 -29.00
N SER A 828 -1.87 -33.33 -28.51
CA SER A 828 -2.93 -33.76 -27.61
C SER A 828 -4.30 -33.31 -28.11
N ALA A 829 -5.34 -34.12 -27.93
CA ALA A 829 -6.72 -33.73 -28.22
C ALA A 829 -7.64 -34.05 -27.05
N PHE A 830 -8.48 -33.06 -26.69
CA PHE A 830 -9.42 -33.12 -25.57
C PHE A 830 -10.83 -33.43 -26.06
N SER A 831 -11.46 -34.47 -25.51
CA SER A 831 -12.80 -34.92 -25.89
C SER A 831 -13.65 -35.33 -24.68
N ASP A 832 -14.89 -35.76 -24.95
CA ASP A 832 -15.84 -36.23 -23.93
C ASP A 832 -16.02 -35.21 -22.80
N TRP A 833 -16.35 -33.97 -23.17
CA TRP A 833 -16.43 -32.87 -22.22
C TRP A 833 -17.62 -33.03 -21.25
N ALA A 834 -17.34 -32.98 -19.95
CA ALA A 834 -18.36 -32.91 -18.90
C ALA A 834 -18.63 -31.45 -18.53
N GLN A 835 -19.90 -31.14 -18.27
CA GLN A 835 -20.30 -29.84 -17.73
C GLN A 835 -20.03 -29.79 -16.23
N TRP A 836 -19.52 -28.66 -15.77
CA TRP A 836 -19.42 -28.30 -14.37
C TRP A 836 -20.14 -26.98 -14.17
N GLU A 837 -21.18 -27.00 -13.34
CA GLU A 837 -22.14 -25.91 -13.21
C GLU A 837 -22.71 -25.48 -14.59
N VAL A 838 -23.12 -24.22 -14.74
CA VAL A 838 -23.82 -23.72 -15.93
C VAL A 838 -22.89 -23.38 -17.10
N LEU A 839 -21.66 -22.92 -16.82
CA LEU A 839 -20.81 -22.25 -17.81
C LEU A 839 -19.50 -22.97 -18.12
N TRP A 840 -19.08 -23.91 -17.29
CA TRP A 840 -17.75 -24.49 -17.39
C TRP A 840 -17.81 -25.95 -17.80
N LYS A 841 -16.73 -26.38 -18.43
CA LYS A 841 -16.57 -27.76 -18.85
C LYS A 841 -15.11 -28.18 -18.68
N TYR A 842 -14.94 -29.47 -18.45
CA TYR A 842 -13.63 -30.10 -18.39
C TYR A 842 -13.64 -31.37 -19.25
N PRO A 843 -12.49 -31.75 -19.84
CA PRO A 843 -12.39 -32.94 -20.66
C PRO A 843 -12.45 -34.20 -19.77
N GLN A 844 -13.12 -35.26 -20.25
CA GLN A 844 -13.05 -36.57 -19.59
C GLN A 844 -12.14 -37.55 -20.34
N THR A 845 -11.78 -37.25 -21.58
CA THR A 845 -10.85 -38.06 -22.36
C THR A 845 -9.81 -37.16 -23.02
N VAL A 846 -8.55 -37.58 -22.99
CA VAL A 846 -7.48 -36.94 -23.75
C VAL A 846 -6.70 -38.00 -24.50
N THR A 847 -6.44 -37.75 -25.78
CA THR A 847 -5.51 -38.55 -26.59
C THR A 847 -4.20 -37.80 -26.72
N PHE A 848 -3.09 -38.54 -26.70
CA PHE A 848 -1.75 -38.00 -26.78
C PHE A 848 -0.87 -38.88 -27.66
N ALA A 849 -0.09 -38.25 -28.53
CA ALA A 849 0.91 -38.91 -29.34
C ALA A 849 2.16 -38.05 -29.44
N ALA A 850 3.33 -38.66 -29.24
CA ALA A 850 4.60 -37.98 -29.30
C ALA A 850 5.67 -38.81 -30.02
N LEU A 851 6.61 -38.14 -30.68
CA LEU A 851 7.78 -38.72 -31.33
C LEU A 851 9.03 -38.07 -30.73
N ASP A 852 10.00 -38.86 -30.29
CA ASP A 852 11.21 -38.30 -29.68
C ASP A 852 12.06 -37.53 -30.71
N SER A 853 13.00 -36.71 -30.23
CA SER A 853 13.84 -35.89 -31.11
C SER A 853 14.70 -36.69 -32.09
N THR A 854 14.95 -37.97 -31.82
CA THR A 854 15.71 -38.86 -32.73
C THR A 854 14.83 -39.54 -33.77
N GLY A 855 13.50 -39.47 -33.61
CA GLY A 855 12.52 -40.17 -34.44
C GLY A 855 12.54 -41.69 -34.30
N GLN A 856 13.18 -42.21 -33.24
CA GLN A 856 13.33 -43.65 -32.96
C GLN A 856 12.27 -44.19 -32.01
N TYR A 857 11.70 -43.33 -31.17
CA TYR A 857 10.75 -43.71 -30.14
C TYR A 857 9.48 -42.88 -30.26
N LYS A 858 8.35 -43.56 -30.17
CA LYS A 858 7.03 -42.95 -30.27
C LYS A 858 6.17 -43.44 -29.12
N THR A 859 5.40 -42.56 -28.50
CA THR A 859 4.40 -42.94 -27.50
C THR A 859 3.01 -42.54 -28.00
N GLU A 860 2.03 -43.42 -27.77
CA GLU A 860 0.62 -43.18 -28.05
C GLU A 860 -0.19 -43.62 -26.84
N MET A 861 -1.04 -42.73 -26.34
CA MET A 861 -1.87 -43.04 -25.19
C MET A 861 -3.20 -42.28 -25.21
N THR A 862 -4.12 -42.79 -24.42
CA THR A 862 -5.38 -42.14 -24.07
C THR A 862 -5.52 -42.22 -22.57
N TRP A 863 -5.88 -41.12 -21.93
CA TRP A 863 -6.30 -41.15 -20.54
C TRP A 863 -7.75 -40.75 -20.39
N LYS A 864 -8.43 -41.46 -19.49
CA LYS A 864 -9.84 -41.26 -19.15
C LYS A 864 -9.95 -40.85 -17.70
N VAL A 865 -10.60 -39.73 -17.47
CA VAL A 865 -10.88 -39.20 -16.13
C VAL A 865 -11.83 -40.14 -15.40
N ALA A 866 -11.43 -40.55 -14.20
CA ALA A 866 -12.24 -41.37 -13.31
C ALA A 866 -13.10 -40.50 -12.39
N GLN A 867 -12.47 -39.52 -11.73
CA GLN A 867 -13.14 -38.60 -10.82
C GLN A 867 -12.46 -37.22 -10.85
N THR A 868 -13.22 -36.15 -10.61
CA THR A 868 -12.77 -34.75 -10.67
C THR A 868 -13.03 -34.05 -9.33
N ALA A 869 -12.04 -33.29 -8.84
CA ALA A 869 -12.15 -32.33 -7.75
C ALA A 869 -11.94 -30.91 -8.32
N THR A 870 -12.66 -29.91 -7.79
CA THR A 870 -12.51 -28.52 -8.24
C THR A 870 -11.80 -27.66 -7.19
N LEU A 871 -10.52 -27.39 -7.47
CA LEU A 871 -9.64 -26.52 -6.70
C LEU A 871 -9.72 -25.09 -7.23
N TRP A 872 -9.39 -24.14 -6.35
CA TRP A 872 -9.11 -22.73 -6.66
C TRP A 872 -10.23 -22.12 -7.50
N ARG A 873 -11.35 -21.76 -6.88
CA ARG A 873 -12.61 -21.38 -7.58
C ARG A 873 -12.65 -19.92 -8.04
N TYR A 874 -11.64 -19.14 -7.72
CA TYR A 874 -11.52 -17.75 -8.13
C TYR A 874 -10.05 -17.32 -8.17
N PRO A 875 -9.62 -16.57 -9.19
CA PRO A 875 -10.26 -16.24 -10.47
C PRO A 875 -9.96 -17.24 -11.62
N LEU A 876 -9.37 -18.38 -11.29
CA LEU A 876 -9.24 -19.56 -12.17
C LEU A 876 -10.21 -20.64 -11.69
N ILE A 877 -10.40 -21.74 -12.44
CA ILE A 877 -10.91 -23.00 -11.91
C ILE A 877 -9.89 -24.07 -12.24
N VAL A 878 -9.49 -24.83 -11.24
CA VAL A 878 -8.59 -25.97 -11.41
C VAL A 878 -9.40 -27.26 -11.26
N PHE A 879 -9.48 -28.04 -12.34
CA PHE A 879 -10.07 -29.37 -12.33
C PHE A 879 -8.97 -30.40 -12.11
N GLU A 880 -8.75 -30.77 -10.86
CA GLU A 880 -7.83 -31.82 -10.45
C GLU A 880 -8.51 -33.19 -10.66
N GLN A 881 -7.87 -34.11 -11.36
CA GLN A 881 -8.52 -35.32 -11.84
C GLN A 881 -7.67 -36.57 -11.59
N SER A 882 -8.31 -37.60 -11.04
CA SER A 882 -7.78 -38.95 -11.15
C SER A 882 -8.10 -39.51 -12.54
N ALA A 883 -7.14 -40.17 -13.18
CA ALA A 883 -7.32 -40.69 -14.53
C ALA A 883 -6.65 -42.06 -14.71
N ARG A 884 -7.17 -42.84 -15.67
CA ARG A 884 -6.58 -44.10 -16.11
C ARG A 884 -5.94 -43.92 -17.47
N PHE A 885 -4.64 -44.16 -17.55
CA PHE A 885 -3.79 -43.99 -18.71
C PHE A 885 -3.59 -45.33 -19.41
N GLN A 886 -3.99 -45.42 -20.67
CA GLN A 886 -3.84 -46.60 -21.51
C GLN A 886 -3.03 -46.25 -22.75
N GLY A 887 -1.91 -46.93 -22.97
CA GLY A 887 -1.03 -46.57 -24.07
C GLY A 887 0.14 -47.50 -24.25
N ARG A 888 1.03 -47.11 -25.17
CA ARG A 888 2.21 -47.87 -25.55
C ARG A 888 3.37 -46.94 -25.88
N LEU A 889 4.56 -47.36 -25.48
CA LEU A 889 5.82 -46.87 -26.04
C LEU A 889 6.27 -47.83 -27.13
N LEU A 890 6.64 -47.30 -28.29
CA LEU A 890 7.06 -48.03 -29.47
C LEU A 890 8.47 -47.59 -29.89
N LYS A 891 9.22 -48.50 -30.49
CA LYS A 891 10.52 -48.24 -31.12
C LYS A 891 10.46 -48.54 -32.61
N LYS A 892 11.11 -47.69 -33.39
CA LYS A 892 11.21 -47.84 -34.85
C LYS A 892 12.10 -49.03 -35.20
N ALA A 893 11.59 -49.90 -36.08
CA ALA A 893 12.31 -51.05 -36.64
C ALA A 893 12.11 -51.07 -38.17
N GLY A 894 13.03 -50.42 -38.91
CA GLY A 894 12.86 -50.21 -40.34
C GLY A 894 11.74 -49.22 -40.65
N CYS A 895 10.72 -49.65 -41.39
CA CYS A 895 9.50 -48.87 -41.67
C CYS A 895 8.37 -49.12 -40.67
N ASP A 896 8.51 -50.11 -39.79
CA ASP A 896 7.47 -50.53 -38.83
C ASP A 896 7.77 -50.05 -37.40
N TRP A 897 6.75 -50.08 -36.55
CA TRP A 897 6.83 -49.77 -35.12
C TRP A 897 6.63 -51.04 -34.30
N VAL A 898 7.50 -51.26 -33.30
CA VAL A 898 7.45 -52.43 -32.41
C VAL A 898 7.21 -51.97 -30.98
N ASP A 899 6.32 -52.65 -30.27
CA ASP A 899 6.02 -52.36 -28.86
C ASP A 899 7.27 -52.54 -27.99
N VAL A 900 7.62 -51.48 -27.25
CA VAL A 900 8.62 -51.50 -26.18
C VAL A 900 7.94 -51.85 -24.86
N VAL A 901 6.87 -51.13 -24.54
CA VAL A 901 6.04 -51.40 -23.36
C VAL A 901 4.62 -50.91 -23.58
N ALA A 902 3.63 -51.74 -23.21
CA ALA A 902 2.23 -51.33 -23.09
C ALA A 902 1.91 -51.05 -21.62
N PHE A 903 1.08 -50.07 -21.34
CA PHE A 903 0.73 -49.68 -19.97
C PHE A 903 -0.76 -49.38 -19.83
N ASP A 904 -1.27 -49.69 -18.64
CA ASP A 904 -2.62 -49.39 -18.19
C ASP A 904 -2.51 -49.05 -16.70
N VAL A 905 -2.37 -47.77 -16.40
CA VAL A 905 -1.90 -47.27 -15.09
C VAL A 905 -2.81 -46.14 -14.62
N LEU A 906 -3.05 -46.06 -13.33
CA LEU A 906 -3.74 -44.93 -12.71
C LEU A 906 -2.76 -43.78 -12.45
N GLY A 907 -3.21 -42.56 -12.64
CA GLY A 907 -2.43 -41.36 -12.41
C GLY A 907 -3.33 -40.14 -12.23
N PHE A 908 -2.75 -38.97 -12.45
CA PHE A 908 -3.42 -37.69 -12.29
C PHE A 908 -3.32 -36.86 -13.57
N CYS A 909 -4.34 -36.07 -13.81
CA CYS A 909 -4.27 -34.97 -14.75
C CYS A 909 -5.02 -33.77 -14.20
N GLU A 910 -4.72 -32.62 -14.77
CA GLU A 910 -5.38 -31.37 -14.41
C GLU A 910 -5.77 -30.63 -15.69
N TYR A 911 -6.88 -29.93 -15.61
CA TYR A 911 -7.31 -28.99 -16.63
C TYR A 911 -7.77 -27.72 -15.95
N THR A 912 -7.41 -26.56 -16.48
CA THR A 912 -7.88 -25.29 -15.95
C THR A 912 -8.77 -24.55 -16.94
N SER A 913 -9.71 -23.78 -16.40
CA SER A 913 -10.58 -22.92 -17.18
C SER A 913 -10.66 -21.54 -16.54
N LYS A 914 -10.87 -20.52 -17.36
CA LYS A 914 -11.13 -19.16 -16.88
C LYS A 914 -12.46 -19.12 -16.13
N TRP A 915 -12.46 -18.53 -14.94
CA TRP A 915 -13.69 -18.22 -14.22
C TRP A 915 -14.35 -16.98 -14.86
N ILE A 916 -15.56 -17.12 -15.39
CA ILE A 916 -16.29 -16.03 -16.06
C ILE A 916 -17.46 -15.46 -15.23
N GLY A 917 -17.52 -15.80 -13.94
CA GLY A 917 -18.55 -15.34 -12.99
C GLY A 917 -19.72 -16.33 -12.82
N GLY A 918 -20.10 -16.56 -11.56
CA GLY A 918 -21.19 -17.46 -11.18
C GLY A 918 -21.05 -18.06 -9.78
N GLY A 919 -20.82 -17.22 -8.75
CA GLY A 919 -20.87 -17.53 -7.30
C GLY A 919 -19.91 -18.60 -6.74
N PRO A 920 -19.39 -18.45 -5.51
CA PRO A 920 -19.03 -19.62 -4.70
C PRO A 920 -20.31 -20.26 -4.13
N THR A 921 -20.39 -21.60 -4.20
CA THR A 921 -20.98 -22.36 -3.08
C THR A 921 -19.88 -22.68 -2.09
#